data_AF-A0A6P4YI31-F1
#
_entry.id   AF-A0A6P4YI31-F1
#
_cell.length_a   1.000
_cell.length_b   1.000
_cell.length_c   1.000
_cell.angle_alpha   90.00
_cell.angle_beta   90.00
_cell.angle_gamma   90.00
#
_symmetry.space_group_name_H-M   'P 1'
#
loop_
_entity.id
_entity.type
_entity.pdbx_description
1 polymer ?
#
loop_
_entity_poly.entity_id
_entity_poly.type
_entity_poly.pdbx_seq_one_letter_code
_entity_poly.pdbx_strand_id
1 'polypeptide(L)'
;MGNALDAELGRLAQVGVSLGRYTKGDKVKVEHDLMTLQLLQRGHGGFTLPMLECITTEGSVEGVDQDGDIVVRYPSGNRFCLNPDALTKVGGDDSSALRTGDWVRVSEDHGKVQRQQVGHGGWNNDMASSLGKVGRIVHVFPDRDVKVDVGGRMWCFNPASLTKVSAPGEGGNRLSVGDLVKIDGNGLRVRAMQEGHGGWVPAMSATLGQVGRVVSVGATRVKVEVPGKGGWTYNPDVLTKVEKPSSGSGSNASNSSSSGSSSGSSGSAEISVGDLVRVSNDAARVRLLQRGHGGWNDKMREALGKVGRVVKVDSDNDMTVHIDGTDWLFNPNSLTKVSSGGGSQAAAKPSTAGKSSMCAKGTHQWNKDKCKVCRFCKKCTGFGAKCVHEGKLLRFPGGPCGCGAGDAGCERCGCCRACAGEDDSSDSDEDISGLMRHLAAGRDQLTVLDLLKAALERSEEGSGAGTPRAVKTLSPEERREKLYELLPKMSKAIDMVKSKRDGGSISTVKDTLEEALDGPYKMFPKKAERKIMGDHLANIGGARALTDYLKFLMNGKHTEEQVQLKCLHVVRSLLWNFSDASFEFCRELGKSGLLTIVAQDLANFDGADLKHEVINLMVLSAIAVMHNCAKVPENRHFLQDVKAVDRIRPYLQVEDINLKVPAVLTLAYIVEDRNSSLIEVDDSVADYIIRTMNKALSSSDMRADGYSVMELAMALGALARNDANKELLTKKGALKLLIALAQDGDSTDKEQAAKALQAFLHDPDIKAQVKKDPAAVSILNQLKEHDDHAVKKAATDVMQTLQKSTAGDCPYMQKCMKFKTSLKLKDGFFDDRFNMCYCRNCHVSRGDQDYYKRGVPQKDYGLPVGWCRFSLKVPPRATALEVFQKWHVAFHGTTVGALESILNTGDLIKAGDKTMEGSTLSERDGHYKDSWKPAGFDTKQVFVSPSIHYAGLPAYAKTSSFRHRDKTYEAKVALQLYIKPGSYKVGASTVARKNLDKRFSDSEIEWSTDRHGVIIVYGLLVKLEEK
;
A
#
# COMPACT_ATOMS: atom_id res chain seq x y z
N MET A 1 -28.53 33.66 -28.53
CA MET A 1 -28.33 32.55 -27.58
C MET A 1 -27.37 32.89 -26.41
N GLY A 2 -27.03 34.17 -26.17
CA GLY A 2 -26.15 34.55 -25.04
C GLY A 2 -26.88 34.77 -23.72
N ASN A 3 -28.09 35.32 -23.72
CA ASN A 3 -28.74 35.80 -22.48
C ASN A 3 -29.64 34.78 -21.77
N ALA A 4 -29.83 33.57 -22.33
CA ALA A 4 -30.56 32.50 -21.65
C ALA A 4 -29.63 31.62 -20.79
N LEU A 5 -28.33 31.59 -21.10
CA LEU A 5 -27.35 30.78 -20.36
C LEU A 5 -26.98 31.43 -19.02
N ASP A 6 -26.87 32.76 -18.97
CA ASP A 6 -26.57 33.50 -17.72
C ASP A 6 -27.75 33.51 -16.73
N ALA A 7 -28.98 33.46 -17.24
CA ALA A 7 -30.18 33.37 -16.40
C ALA A 7 -30.36 31.97 -15.77
N GLU A 8 -29.96 30.90 -16.47
CA GLU A 8 -30.02 29.53 -15.96
C GLU A 8 -28.85 29.24 -14.99
N LEU A 9 -27.67 29.84 -15.22
CA LEU A 9 -26.52 29.78 -14.29
C LEU A 9 -26.78 30.55 -12.99
N GLY A 10 -27.53 31.65 -13.04
CA GLY A 10 -28.00 32.36 -11.85
C GLY A 10 -29.02 31.58 -11.01
N ARG A 11 -29.82 30.71 -11.65
CA ARG A 11 -30.86 29.91 -10.99
C ARG A 11 -30.30 28.67 -10.28
N LEU A 12 -29.19 28.12 -10.76
CA LEU A 12 -28.47 27.00 -10.13
C LEU A 12 -27.61 27.42 -8.93
N ALA A 13 -27.39 28.72 -8.70
CA ALA A 13 -26.69 29.23 -7.52
C ALA A 13 -27.56 29.28 -6.24
N GLN A 14 -28.87 29.01 -6.34
CA GLN A 14 -29.80 29.01 -5.19
C GLN A 14 -30.18 27.61 -4.68
N VAL A 15 -29.71 26.54 -5.31
CA VAL A 15 -29.87 25.16 -4.81
C VAL A 15 -28.50 24.67 -4.38
N GLY A 16 -28.23 24.74 -3.07
CA GLY A 16 -26.95 24.35 -2.48
C GLY A 16 -26.62 22.88 -2.73
N VAL A 17 -25.85 22.62 -3.79
CA VAL A 17 -25.11 21.37 -3.98
C VAL A 17 -23.83 21.49 -3.15
N SER A 18 -23.67 20.63 -2.13
CA SER A 18 -22.48 20.65 -1.29
C SER A 18 -21.25 20.22 -2.09
N LEU A 19 -20.28 21.13 -2.25
CA LEU A 19 -18.94 20.82 -2.73
C LEU A 19 -18.22 20.00 -1.65
N GLY A 20 -18.05 18.70 -1.90
CA GLY A 20 -17.37 17.80 -0.97
C GLY A 20 -15.91 18.21 -0.78
N ARG A 21 -15.59 18.82 0.37
CA ARG A 21 -14.26 19.09 0.96
C ARG A 21 -13.63 20.50 0.79
N TYR A 22 -13.78 21.21 -0.33
CA TYR A 22 -13.16 22.54 -0.53
C TYR A 22 -14.10 23.55 -1.21
N THR A 23 -14.04 24.82 -0.78
CA THR A 23 -14.82 25.94 -1.33
C THR A 23 -13.92 26.98 -1.99
N LYS A 24 -14.44 27.68 -3.01
CA LYS A 24 -13.74 28.80 -3.67
C LYS A 24 -13.34 29.85 -2.62
N GLY A 25 -12.06 30.18 -2.56
CA GLY A 25 -11.46 31.08 -1.57
C GLY A 25 -10.67 30.39 -0.47
N ASP A 26 -10.81 29.06 -0.30
CA ASP A 26 -10.08 28.30 0.70
C ASP A 26 -8.56 28.43 0.51
N LYS A 27 -7.82 28.58 1.61
CA LYS A 27 -6.36 28.44 1.61
C LYS A 27 -6.01 26.96 1.74
N VAL A 28 -5.07 26.50 0.93
CA VAL A 28 -4.66 25.09 0.89
C VAL A 28 -3.15 24.97 0.75
N LYS A 29 -2.59 23.87 1.24
CA LYS A 29 -1.16 23.54 1.14
C LYS A 29 -0.97 22.07 0.81
N VAL A 30 0.12 21.74 0.13
CA VAL A 30 0.57 20.35 -0.04
C VAL A 30 1.56 20.00 1.08
N GLU A 31 1.19 19.04 1.93
CA GLU A 31 2.04 18.55 3.03
C GLU A 31 2.70 17.20 2.73
N HIS A 32 2.79 16.86 1.45
CA HIS A 32 3.38 15.63 0.96
C HIS A 32 4.76 15.92 0.35
N ASP A 33 5.67 14.95 0.44
CA ASP A 33 6.93 15.04 -0.29
C ASP A 33 6.72 14.98 -1.81
N LEU A 34 7.77 15.36 -2.56
CA LEU A 34 7.74 15.40 -4.03
C LEU A 34 7.30 14.08 -4.66
N MET A 35 7.73 12.96 -4.10
CA MET A 35 7.47 11.63 -4.64
C MET A 35 6.01 11.23 -4.45
N THR A 36 5.43 11.60 -3.30
CA THR A 36 4.03 11.38 -2.94
C THR A 36 3.11 12.30 -3.74
N LEU A 37 3.46 13.58 -3.91
CA LEU A 37 2.71 14.50 -4.78
C LEU A 37 2.69 14.01 -6.24
N GLN A 38 3.84 13.53 -6.75
CA GLN A 38 3.92 12.94 -8.09
C GLN A 38 3.03 11.70 -8.26
N LEU A 39 2.89 10.90 -7.21
CA LEU A 39 2.05 9.71 -7.20
C LEU A 39 0.57 10.08 -7.18
N LEU A 40 0.17 11.02 -6.32
CA LEU A 40 -1.21 11.49 -6.17
C LEU A 40 -1.72 12.22 -7.42
N GLN A 41 -0.84 12.92 -8.14
CA GLN A 41 -1.21 13.60 -9.39
C GLN A 41 -1.42 12.65 -10.59
N ARG A 42 -1.13 11.35 -10.46
CA ARG A 42 -1.38 10.40 -11.54
C ARG A 42 -2.87 10.23 -11.74
N GLY A 43 -3.37 10.67 -12.89
CA GLY A 43 -4.80 10.65 -13.22
C GLY A 43 -5.53 11.96 -12.94
N HIS A 44 -4.84 12.95 -12.37
CA HIS A 44 -5.38 14.25 -11.94
C HIS A 44 -4.59 15.41 -12.59
N GLY A 45 -4.48 15.42 -13.93
CA GLY A 45 -3.69 16.40 -14.70
C GLY A 45 -2.17 16.20 -14.75
N GLY A 46 -1.61 15.30 -13.92
CA GLY A 46 -0.19 14.97 -13.90
C GLY A 46 0.68 15.96 -13.12
N PHE A 47 1.96 15.63 -12.97
CA PHE A 47 2.94 16.50 -12.30
C PHE A 47 3.82 17.20 -13.34
N THR A 48 3.97 18.53 -13.22
CA THR A 48 4.89 19.33 -14.03
C THR A 48 5.91 20.04 -13.13
N LEU A 49 7.11 20.33 -13.65
CA LEU A 49 8.17 20.97 -12.87
C LEU A 49 7.76 22.28 -12.17
N PRO A 50 6.92 23.17 -12.77
CA PRO A 50 6.41 24.35 -12.07
C PRO A 50 5.60 24.05 -10.81
N MET A 51 5.02 22.86 -10.67
CA MET A 51 4.24 22.46 -9.48
C MET A 51 5.11 22.20 -8.24
N LEU A 52 6.44 22.30 -8.35
CA LEU A 52 7.33 22.27 -7.18
C LEU A 52 6.99 23.37 -6.17
N GLU A 53 6.45 24.50 -6.62
CA GLU A 53 6.03 25.58 -5.72
C GLU A 53 4.91 25.15 -4.77
N CYS A 54 4.10 24.14 -5.13
CA CYS A 54 2.98 23.67 -4.33
C CYS A 54 3.41 23.07 -2.99
N ILE A 55 4.62 22.49 -2.91
CA ILE A 55 5.14 21.76 -1.74
C ILE A 55 5.51 22.72 -0.61
N THR A 56 5.91 23.96 -0.96
CA THR A 56 6.45 24.93 0.00
C THR A 56 5.56 26.15 0.19
N THR A 57 4.53 26.31 -0.65
CA THR A 57 3.77 27.56 -0.76
C THR A 57 2.29 27.28 -0.55
N GLU A 58 1.58 28.20 0.10
CA GLU A 58 0.13 28.13 0.22
C GLU A 58 -0.54 28.67 -1.05
N GLY A 59 -1.60 28.00 -1.48
CA GLY A 59 -2.41 28.39 -2.62
C GLY A 59 -3.85 28.72 -2.22
N SER A 60 -4.59 29.36 -3.13
CA SER A 60 -6.00 29.70 -2.97
C SER A 60 -6.87 28.93 -3.97
N VAL A 61 -7.89 28.23 -3.46
CA VAL A 61 -8.85 27.49 -4.29
C VAL A 61 -9.69 28.46 -5.12
N GLU A 62 -9.71 28.28 -6.44
CA GLU A 62 -10.53 29.07 -7.36
C GLU A 62 -11.77 28.33 -7.85
N GLY A 63 -11.77 26.99 -7.78
CA GLY A 63 -12.88 26.16 -8.19
C GLY A 63 -12.52 24.67 -8.18
N VAL A 64 -13.47 23.87 -8.65
CA VAL A 64 -13.30 22.44 -8.93
C VAL A 64 -13.48 22.26 -10.43
N ASP A 65 -12.61 21.50 -11.08
CA ASP A 65 -12.77 21.21 -12.50
C ASP A 65 -13.79 20.09 -12.75
N GLN A 66 -13.92 19.66 -14.01
CA GLN A 66 -14.94 18.69 -14.43
C GLN A 66 -14.69 17.28 -13.88
N ASP A 67 -13.46 16.99 -13.45
CA ASP A 67 -13.01 15.67 -12.96
C ASP A 67 -12.96 15.61 -11.43
N GLY A 68 -13.33 16.70 -10.74
CA GLY A 68 -13.34 16.80 -9.29
C GLY A 68 -12.02 17.28 -8.68
N ASP A 69 -11.05 17.70 -9.51
CA ASP A 69 -9.77 18.24 -9.04
C ASP A 69 -9.89 19.69 -8.61
N ILE A 70 -9.11 20.04 -7.60
CA ILE A 70 -9.15 21.37 -7.00
C ILE A 70 -8.22 22.29 -7.78
N VAL A 71 -8.79 23.34 -8.37
CA VAL A 71 -8.04 24.37 -9.08
C VAL A 71 -7.51 25.37 -8.07
N VAL A 72 -6.19 25.44 -7.91
CA VAL A 72 -5.50 26.28 -6.93
C VAL A 72 -4.63 27.31 -7.63
N ARG A 73 -4.78 28.58 -7.26
CA ARG A 73 -3.88 29.68 -7.67
C ARG A 73 -2.82 29.94 -6.60
N TYR A 74 -1.57 30.08 -7.03
CA TYR A 74 -0.43 30.39 -6.17
C TYR A 74 0.01 31.85 -6.30
N PRO A 75 0.77 32.39 -5.32
CA PRO A 75 1.25 33.79 -5.33
C PRO A 75 2.08 34.17 -6.57
N SER A 76 2.71 33.19 -7.23
CA SER A 76 3.43 33.36 -8.50
C SER A 76 2.52 33.68 -9.70
N GLY A 77 1.19 33.54 -9.53
CA GLY A 77 0.19 33.69 -10.58
C GLY A 77 -0.15 32.39 -11.31
N ASN A 78 0.63 31.32 -11.08
CA ASN A 78 0.37 29.99 -11.62
C ASN A 78 -0.93 29.39 -11.09
N ARG A 79 -1.54 28.52 -11.89
CA ARG A 79 -2.77 27.81 -11.57
C ARG A 79 -2.54 26.32 -11.85
N PHE A 80 -2.87 25.49 -10.87
CA PHE A 80 -2.74 24.04 -11.00
C PHE A 80 -4.03 23.34 -10.57
N CYS A 81 -4.41 22.30 -11.30
CA CYS A 81 -5.40 21.32 -10.85
C CYS A 81 -4.67 20.30 -9.97
N LEU A 82 -5.11 20.16 -8.73
CA LEU A 82 -4.49 19.32 -7.72
C LEU A 82 -5.50 18.29 -7.23
N ASN A 83 -5.02 17.06 -7.07
CA ASN A 83 -5.77 15.98 -6.45
C ASN A 83 -6.24 16.46 -5.05
N PRO A 84 -7.54 16.32 -4.71
CA PRO A 84 -8.08 16.71 -3.40
C PRO A 84 -7.34 16.09 -2.19
N ASP A 85 -6.74 14.90 -2.35
CA ASP A 85 -5.96 14.19 -1.33
C ASP A 85 -4.52 14.70 -1.19
N ALA A 86 -4.01 15.41 -2.21
CA ALA A 86 -2.73 16.10 -2.12
C ALA A 86 -2.82 17.41 -1.33
N LEU A 87 -4.04 17.92 -1.10
CA LEU A 87 -4.29 19.19 -0.44
C LEU A 87 -4.69 19.02 1.02
N THR A 88 -4.28 19.98 1.83
CA THR A 88 -4.76 20.20 3.20
C THR A 88 -5.25 21.62 3.31
N LYS A 89 -6.46 21.83 3.86
CA LYS A 89 -7.02 23.18 4.07
C LYS A 89 -6.24 23.88 5.18
N VAL A 90 -5.73 25.06 4.87
CA VAL A 90 -5.03 25.93 5.81
C VAL A 90 -6.05 26.90 6.41
N GLY A 91 -6.23 26.86 7.72
CA GLY A 91 -7.10 27.80 8.44
C GLY A 91 -8.60 27.51 8.41
N GLY A 92 -9.03 26.31 8.00
CA GLY A 92 -10.42 25.84 8.15
C GLY A 92 -10.56 24.82 9.27
N ASP A 93 -11.44 25.09 10.22
CA ASP A 93 -11.74 24.23 11.37
C ASP A 93 -12.35 22.89 10.93
N ASP A 94 -11.59 21.79 11.07
CA ASP A 94 -11.97 20.42 10.69
C ASP A 94 -12.87 19.78 11.76
N SER A 95 -14.02 20.40 12.02
CA SER A 95 -14.97 19.96 13.03
C SER A 95 -15.83 18.77 12.60
N SER A 96 -15.91 18.45 11.30
CA SER A 96 -16.83 17.43 10.76
C SER A 96 -16.23 16.04 10.54
N ALA A 97 -14.91 15.90 10.45
CA ALA A 97 -14.28 14.58 10.36
C ALA A 97 -14.39 13.83 11.71
N LEU A 98 -14.89 12.59 11.67
CA LEU A 98 -14.92 11.69 12.83
C LEU A 98 -13.51 11.17 13.11
N ARG A 99 -13.00 11.44 14.32
CA ARG A 99 -11.66 11.05 14.76
C ARG A 99 -11.72 10.17 15.99
N THR A 100 -10.67 9.38 16.20
CA THR A 100 -10.53 8.63 17.46
C THR A 100 -10.52 9.59 18.64
N GLY A 101 -11.41 9.36 19.60
CA GLY A 101 -11.59 10.21 20.77
C GLY A 101 -12.83 11.11 20.73
N ASP A 102 -13.44 11.33 19.56
CA ASP A 102 -14.65 12.15 19.39
C ASP A 102 -15.88 11.48 20.04
N TRP A 103 -16.86 12.30 20.42
CA TRP A 103 -18.16 11.82 20.89
C TRP A 103 -19.18 11.84 19.76
N VAL A 104 -19.99 10.79 19.68
CA VAL A 104 -20.97 10.59 18.61
C VAL A 104 -22.28 10.06 19.19
N ARG A 105 -23.40 10.53 18.64
CA ARG A 105 -24.72 9.96 18.89
C ARG A 105 -25.05 8.95 17.81
N VAL A 106 -25.48 7.76 18.22
CA VAL A 106 -26.01 6.73 17.32
C VAL A 106 -27.43 7.13 16.90
N SER A 107 -27.75 7.02 15.61
CA SER A 107 -29.09 7.34 15.09
C SER A 107 -30.18 6.54 15.83
N GLU A 108 -31.34 7.18 16.06
CA GLU A 108 -32.51 6.58 16.71
C GLU A 108 -33.36 5.73 15.75
N ASP A 109 -33.15 5.90 14.43
CA ASP A 109 -33.88 5.16 13.40
C ASP A 109 -33.29 3.75 13.25
N HIS A 110 -33.93 2.81 13.95
CA HIS A 110 -33.59 1.39 13.91
C HIS A 110 -33.50 0.85 12.47
N GLY A 111 -34.46 1.18 11.60
CA GLY A 111 -34.50 0.69 10.23
C GLY A 111 -33.36 1.25 9.39
N LYS A 112 -33.01 2.53 9.58
CA LYS A 112 -31.86 3.16 8.93
C LYS A 112 -30.55 2.55 9.38
N VAL A 113 -30.31 2.42 10.69
CA VAL A 113 -29.05 1.84 11.20
C VAL A 113 -28.92 0.39 10.74
N GLN A 114 -29.96 -0.43 10.86
CA GLN A 114 -29.93 -1.82 10.42
C GLN A 114 -29.60 -1.97 8.91
N ARG A 115 -30.17 -1.12 8.05
CA ARG A 115 -29.84 -1.12 6.62
C ARG A 115 -28.41 -0.62 6.33
N GLN A 116 -27.93 0.37 7.08
CA GLN A 116 -26.60 0.97 6.91
C GLN A 116 -25.45 0.10 7.46
N GLN A 117 -25.76 -0.85 8.34
CA GLN A 117 -24.79 -1.80 8.90
C GLN A 117 -24.46 -2.98 7.98
N VAL A 118 -25.20 -3.15 6.87
CA VAL A 118 -24.89 -4.17 5.85
C VAL A 118 -23.55 -3.81 5.21
N GLY A 119 -22.55 -4.68 5.35
CA GLY A 119 -21.18 -4.44 4.88
C GLY A 119 -20.27 -3.67 5.85
N HIS A 120 -20.80 -3.18 6.98
CA HIS A 120 -20.11 -2.31 7.94
C HIS A 120 -20.23 -2.85 9.38
N GLY A 121 -19.72 -4.06 9.62
CA GLY A 121 -19.76 -4.74 10.93
C GLY A 121 -21.07 -5.51 11.25
N GLY A 122 -22.12 -5.35 10.44
CA GLY A 122 -23.38 -6.08 10.57
C GLY A 122 -24.30 -5.54 11.68
N TRP A 123 -25.57 -5.96 11.66
CA TRP A 123 -26.53 -5.66 12.72
C TRP A 123 -26.71 -6.85 13.65
N ASN A 124 -26.58 -6.61 14.95
CA ASN A 124 -26.96 -7.53 16.02
C ASN A 124 -28.14 -6.92 16.82
N ASN A 125 -29.13 -7.71 17.21
CA ASN A 125 -30.26 -7.26 18.02
C ASN A 125 -29.85 -6.60 19.35
N ASP A 126 -28.69 -6.97 19.92
CA ASP A 126 -28.14 -6.31 21.11
C ASP A 126 -27.75 -4.84 20.85
N MET A 127 -27.47 -4.48 19.59
CA MET A 127 -27.18 -3.10 19.18
C MET A 127 -28.41 -2.20 19.27
N ALA A 128 -29.63 -2.74 19.30
CA ALA A 128 -30.83 -1.94 19.53
C ALA A 128 -30.73 -1.13 20.83
N SER A 129 -30.03 -1.67 21.83
CA SER A 129 -29.77 -0.99 23.11
C SER A 129 -28.85 0.23 22.99
N SER A 130 -28.20 0.45 21.86
CA SER A 130 -27.27 1.56 21.59
C SER A 130 -27.88 2.70 20.77
N LEU A 131 -29.03 2.49 20.12
CA LEU A 131 -29.72 3.51 19.32
C LEU A 131 -30.08 4.73 20.18
N GLY A 132 -29.84 5.93 19.64
CA GLY A 132 -30.06 7.20 20.33
C GLY A 132 -29.07 7.54 21.45
N LYS A 133 -28.19 6.62 21.81
CA LYS A 133 -27.20 6.85 22.88
C LYS A 133 -25.96 7.53 22.33
N VAL A 134 -25.29 8.25 23.21
CA VAL A 134 -24.00 8.88 22.93
C VAL A 134 -22.90 7.92 23.35
N GLY A 135 -21.90 7.77 22.48
CA GLY A 135 -20.72 6.94 22.72
C GLY A 135 -19.45 7.62 22.25
N ARG A 136 -18.31 7.08 22.67
CA ARG A 136 -16.99 7.64 22.34
C ARG A 136 -16.34 6.81 21.23
N ILE A 137 -15.83 7.46 20.19
CA ILE A 137 -15.08 6.79 19.14
C ILE A 137 -13.76 6.29 19.73
N VAL A 138 -13.57 4.98 19.68
CA VAL A 138 -12.34 4.31 20.13
C VAL A 138 -11.41 4.04 18.96
N HIS A 139 -11.95 3.87 17.76
CA HIS A 139 -11.15 3.62 16.56
C HIS A 139 -11.92 4.01 15.29
N VAL A 140 -11.22 4.52 14.29
CA VAL A 140 -11.74 4.71 12.92
C VAL A 140 -10.92 3.84 11.99
N PHE A 141 -11.56 2.91 11.28
CA PHE A 141 -10.91 1.94 10.40
C PHE A 141 -10.58 2.56 9.02
N PRO A 142 -9.63 1.99 8.25
CA PRO A 142 -9.25 2.50 6.93
C PRO A 142 -10.38 2.50 5.88
N ASP A 143 -11.36 1.61 6.02
CA ASP A 143 -12.60 1.55 5.23
C ASP A 143 -13.67 2.55 5.71
N ARG A 144 -13.33 3.35 6.73
CA ARG A 144 -14.14 4.35 7.42
C ARG A 144 -15.17 3.80 8.42
N ASP A 145 -15.17 2.52 8.75
CA ASP A 145 -15.98 2.05 9.87
C ASP A 145 -15.55 2.68 11.20
N VAL A 146 -16.50 2.94 12.08
CA VAL A 146 -16.24 3.65 13.34
C VAL A 146 -16.58 2.75 14.52
N LYS A 147 -15.56 2.40 15.31
CA LYS A 147 -15.75 1.66 16.55
C LYS A 147 -16.09 2.62 17.68
N VAL A 148 -17.28 2.49 18.25
CA VAL A 148 -17.81 3.36 19.30
C VAL A 148 -18.05 2.56 20.58
N ASP A 149 -17.56 3.07 21.70
CA ASP A 149 -17.94 2.63 23.04
C ASP A 149 -19.26 3.30 23.44
N VAL A 150 -20.32 2.50 23.56
CA VAL A 150 -21.64 2.94 24.03
C VAL A 150 -21.95 2.23 25.35
N GLY A 151 -21.66 2.91 26.47
CA GLY A 151 -21.97 2.39 27.80
C GLY A 151 -21.14 1.16 28.22
N GLY A 152 -19.86 1.11 27.83
CA GLY A 152 -18.94 0.01 28.15
C GLY A 152 -19.01 -1.18 27.19
N ARG A 153 -19.82 -1.08 26.14
CA ARG A 153 -19.92 -2.07 25.07
C ARG A 153 -19.48 -1.45 23.75
N MET A 154 -18.64 -2.20 23.04
CA MET A 154 -18.00 -1.77 21.81
C MET A 154 -18.80 -2.21 20.60
N TRP A 155 -19.17 -1.28 19.74
CA TRP A 155 -19.93 -1.54 18.52
C TRP A 155 -19.24 -0.88 17.33
N CYS A 156 -19.25 -1.54 16.17
CA CYS A 156 -18.81 -0.93 14.91
C CYS A 156 -20.03 -0.34 14.22
N PHE A 157 -19.95 0.92 13.83
CA PHE A 157 -21.00 1.62 13.10
C PHE A 157 -20.50 2.17 11.77
N ASN A 158 -21.37 2.14 10.77
CA ASN A 158 -21.25 2.99 9.60
C ASN A 158 -21.22 4.48 10.03
N PRO A 159 -20.28 5.32 9.55
CA PRO A 159 -20.25 6.75 9.83
C PRO A 159 -21.57 7.47 9.62
N ALA A 160 -22.37 7.07 8.63
CA ALA A 160 -23.64 7.71 8.30
C ALA A 160 -24.75 7.44 9.34
N SER A 161 -24.53 6.48 10.23
CA SER A 161 -25.38 6.19 11.40
C SER A 161 -24.95 6.97 12.65
N LEU A 162 -23.89 7.77 12.56
CA LEU A 162 -23.31 8.53 13.67
C LEU A 162 -23.38 10.03 13.40
N THR A 163 -23.74 10.78 14.43
CA THR A 163 -23.67 12.25 14.42
C THR A 163 -22.66 12.68 15.46
N LYS A 164 -21.62 13.43 15.07
CA LYS A 164 -20.67 14.00 16.03
C LYS A 164 -21.43 14.92 16.98
N VAL A 165 -21.21 14.71 18.27
CA VAL A 165 -21.78 15.52 19.35
C VAL A 165 -20.66 15.99 20.25
N SER A 166 -20.87 17.10 20.94
CA SER A 166 -20.02 17.45 22.08
C SER A 166 -20.03 16.33 23.13
N ALA A 167 -18.97 16.26 23.92
CA ALA A 167 -18.91 15.33 25.05
C ALA A 167 -20.19 15.45 25.91
N PRO A 168 -20.77 14.34 26.39
CA PRO A 168 -21.92 14.39 27.28
C PRO A 168 -21.59 15.31 28.46
N GLY A 169 -22.29 16.45 28.55
CA GLY A 169 -22.04 17.51 29.53
C GLY A 169 -21.87 18.94 28.97
N GLU A 170 -21.82 19.15 27.65
CA GLU A 170 -21.65 20.51 27.07
C GLU A 170 -22.95 21.23 26.66
N GLY A 171 -24.12 20.73 27.07
CA GLY A 171 -25.41 21.34 26.77
C GLY A 171 -26.14 21.87 28.00
N GLY A 172 -25.57 22.85 28.72
CA GLY A 172 -26.28 23.59 29.77
C GLY A 172 -25.41 23.99 30.96
N ASN A 173 -25.11 25.29 31.07
CA ASN A 173 -24.46 25.94 32.21
C ASN A 173 -23.05 25.45 32.57
N ARG A 174 -22.03 26.07 31.96
CA ARG A 174 -20.67 26.06 32.51
C ARG A 174 -20.69 26.73 33.89
N LEU A 175 -20.74 25.90 34.94
CA LEU A 175 -20.62 26.34 36.32
C LEU A 175 -19.24 26.96 36.53
N SER A 176 -19.19 28.13 37.14
CA SER A 176 -17.96 28.85 37.49
C SER A 176 -17.82 28.92 39.01
N VAL A 177 -16.58 29.06 39.48
CA VAL A 177 -16.32 29.28 40.91
C VAL A 177 -17.04 30.54 41.37
N GLY A 178 -17.87 30.42 42.40
CA GLY A 178 -18.71 31.49 42.93
C GLY A 178 -20.20 31.39 42.56
N ASP A 179 -20.57 30.52 41.60
CA ASP A 179 -21.97 30.29 41.25
C ASP A 179 -22.76 29.66 42.41
N LEU A 180 -24.04 30.02 42.54
CA LEU A 180 -24.97 29.32 43.42
C LEU A 180 -25.62 28.18 42.65
N VAL A 181 -25.61 26.99 43.23
CA VAL A 181 -26.14 25.79 42.59
C VAL A 181 -27.03 25.03 43.57
N LYS A 182 -28.17 24.54 43.09
CA LYS A 182 -29.05 23.64 43.81
C LYS A 182 -28.64 22.20 43.53
N ILE A 183 -28.47 21.41 44.58
CA ILE A 183 -28.16 19.97 44.50
C ILE A 183 -29.47 19.22 44.27
N ASP A 184 -29.48 18.24 43.36
CA ASP A 184 -30.65 17.39 43.08
C ASP A 184 -31.18 16.75 44.39
N GLY A 185 -32.51 16.75 44.55
CA GLY A 185 -33.19 16.20 45.73
C GLY A 185 -33.34 14.69 45.69
N ASN A 186 -33.17 14.05 44.52
CA ASN A 186 -33.32 12.61 44.38
C ASN A 186 -32.02 11.88 44.76
N GLY A 187 -31.96 11.40 46.01
CA GLY A 187 -30.78 10.73 46.54
C GLY A 187 -30.35 9.45 45.81
N LEU A 188 -31.28 8.72 45.18
CA LEU A 188 -30.94 7.53 44.38
C LEU A 188 -30.21 7.92 43.09
N ARG A 189 -30.68 8.99 42.43
CA ARG A 189 -30.07 9.55 41.23
C ARG A 189 -28.69 10.14 41.54
N VAL A 190 -28.56 10.91 42.62
CA VAL A 190 -27.26 11.48 43.04
C VAL A 190 -26.27 10.38 43.37
N ARG A 191 -26.68 9.34 44.12
CA ARG A 191 -25.82 8.21 44.47
C ARG A 191 -25.32 7.46 43.23
N ALA A 192 -26.20 7.16 42.29
CA ALA A 192 -25.84 6.45 41.05
C ALA A 192 -24.87 7.27 40.18
N MET A 193 -25.08 8.59 40.08
CA MET A 193 -24.26 9.48 39.25
C MET A 193 -22.91 9.86 39.89
N GLN A 194 -22.70 9.56 41.17
CA GLN A 194 -21.46 9.90 41.89
C GLN A 194 -20.34 8.86 41.72
N GLU A 195 -20.65 7.69 41.15
CA GLU A 195 -19.68 6.63 40.84
C GLU A 195 -18.68 7.12 39.79
N GLY A 196 -17.38 7.10 40.11
CA GLY A 196 -16.33 7.73 39.28
C GLY A 196 -16.15 9.25 39.50
N HIS A 197 -17.10 9.93 40.15
CA HIS A 197 -17.12 11.39 40.35
C HIS A 197 -16.93 11.85 41.82
N GLY A 198 -16.45 10.97 42.69
CA GLY A 198 -16.09 11.29 44.08
C GLY A 198 -16.55 10.23 45.07
N GLY A 199 -17.43 9.34 44.61
CA GLY A 199 -18.08 8.35 45.45
C GLY A 199 -19.22 8.98 46.27
N TRP A 200 -20.18 8.15 46.66
CA TRP A 200 -21.24 8.54 47.57
C TRP A 200 -20.88 8.18 49.01
N VAL A 201 -20.98 9.13 49.93
CA VAL A 201 -20.91 8.85 51.38
C VAL A 201 -22.23 9.23 52.06
N PRO A 202 -22.70 8.46 53.07
CA PRO A 202 -24.00 8.68 53.71
C PRO A 202 -24.26 10.12 54.21
N ALA A 203 -23.22 10.83 54.64
CA ALA A 203 -23.30 12.21 55.11
C ALA A 203 -23.73 13.22 54.01
N MET A 204 -23.53 12.89 52.72
CA MET A 204 -23.97 13.73 51.60
C MET A 204 -25.50 13.79 51.47
N SER A 205 -26.24 12.83 52.03
CA SER A 205 -27.71 12.83 52.01
C SER A 205 -28.31 14.09 52.64
N ALA A 206 -27.63 14.66 53.64
CA ALA A 206 -28.04 15.88 54.31
C ALA A 206 -27.96 17.14 53.42
N THR A 207 -27.36 17.06 52.24
CA THR A 207 -27.16 18.20 51.31
C THR A 207 -28.12 18.20 50.12
N LEU A 208 -28.86 17.10 49.91
CA LEU A 208 -29.77 16.93 48.78
C LEU A 208 -30.87 17.99 48.80
N GLY A 209 -31.18 18.58 47.64
CA GLY A 209 -32.17 19.64 47.49
C GLY A 209 -31.73 21.02 48.00
N GLN A 210 -30.56 21.14 48.64
CA GLN A 210 -30.06 22.40 49.19
C GLN A 210 -29.25 23.19 48.17
N VAL A 211 -29.18 24.51 48.38
CA VAL A 211 -28.36 25.40 47.56
C VAL A 211 -27.00 25.58 48.23
N GLY A 212 -25.93 25.36 47.47
CA GLY A 212 -24.57 25.61 47.90
C GLY A 212 -23.83 26.49 46.89
N ARG A 213 -22.64 26.95 47.29
CA ARG A 213 -21.78 27.79 46.46
C ARG A 213 -20.69 26.94 45.83
N VAL A 214 -20.48 27.09 44.52
CA VAL A 214 -19.39 26.43 43.83
C VAL A 214 -18.06 27.03 44.30
N VAL A 215 -17.21 26.20 44.89
CA VAL A 215 -15.88 26.59 45.40
C VAL A 215 -14.74 26.05 44.55
N SER A 216 -14.99 25.04 43.72
CA SER A 216 -14.03 24.55 42.73
C SER A 216 -14.75 23.86 41.57
N VAL A 217 -14.28 24.08 40.35
CA VAL A 217 -14.78 23.44 39.12
C VAL A 217 -13.62 22.69 38.48
N GLY A 218 -13.73 21.37 38.39
CA GLY A 218 -12.81 20.49 37.67
C GLY A 218 -13.47 19.86 36.45
N ALA A 219 -12.67 19.23 35.58
CA ALA A 219 -13.12 18.71 34.27
C ALA A 219 -14.30 17.73 34.33
N THR A 220 -14.47 17.01 35.45
CA THR A 220 -15.58 16.05 35.65
C THR A 220 -16.26 16.19 37.01
N ARG A 221 -15.87 17.17 37.84
CA ARG A 221 -16.32 17.25 39.25
C ARG A 221 -16.43 18.70 39.69
N VAL A 222 -17.46 19.03 40.46
CA VAL A 222 -17.67 20.37 41.02
C VAL A 222 -17.74 20.29 42.53
N LYS A 223 -16.87 21.03 43.23
CA LYS A 223 -16.93 21.15 44.68
C LYS A 223 -17.90 22.27 45.05
N VAL A 224 -18.90 21.94 45.86
CA VAL A 224 -19.95 22.83 46.32
C VAL A 224 -19.89 22.90 47.85
N GLU A 225 -19.80 24.11 48.38
CA GLU A 225 -19.87 24.37 49.81
C GLU A 225 -21.30 24.69 50.21
N VAL A 226 -21.85 23.85 51.10
CA VAL A 226 -23.20 23.99 51.61
C VAL A 226 -23.12 24.62 53.01
N PRO A 227 -23.78 25.76 53.27
CA PRO A 227 -23.70 26.44 54.56
C PRO A 227 -23.98 25.51 55.75
N GLY A 228 -23.05 25.47 56.72
CA GLY A 228 -23.17 24.64 57.92
C GLY A 228 -22.99 23.13 57.72
N LYS A 229 -22.74 22.66 56.49
CA LYS A 229 -22.60 21.22 56.16
C LYS A 229 -21.29 20.88 55.45
N GLY A 230 -20.43 21.86 55.21
CA GLY A 230 -19.10 21.68 54.61
C GLY A 230 -19.10 21.57 53.08
N GLY A 231 -17.90 21.39 52.51
CA GLY A 231 -17.66 21.32 51.08
C GLY A 231 -17.64 19.89 50.53
N TRP A 232 -18.55 19.59 49.60
CA TRP A 232 -18.72 18.27 49.00
C TRP A 232 -18.49 18.31 47.50
N THR A 233 -18.04 17.21 46.91
CA THR A 233 -17.78 17.12 45.47
C THR A 233 -18.91 16.37 44.79
N TYR A 234 -19.53 17.01 43.80
CA TYR A 234 -20.65 16.45 43.05
C TYR A 234 -20.29 16.25 41.58
N ASN A 235 -21.00 15.31 40.96
CA ASN A 235 -21.10 15.25 39.52
C ASN A 235 -21.77 16.57 39.04
N PRO A 236 -21.21 17.30 38.06
CA PRO A 236 -21.85 18.50 37.52
C PRO A 236 -23.32 18.31 37.12
N ASP A 237 -23.70 17.12 36.63
CA ASP A 237 -25.05 16.80 36.13
C ASP A 237 -26.13 16.70 37.21
N VAL A 238 -25.74 16.70 38.49
CA VAL A 238 -26.68 16.74 39.64
C VAL A 238 -26.79 18.13 40.27
N LEU A 239 -26.20 19.14 39.62
CA LEU A 239 -26.21 20.53 40.07
C LEU A 239 -26.96 21.41 39.07
N THR A 240 -27.78 22.32 39.59
CA THR A 240 -28.50 23.30 38.76
C THR A 240 -28.19 24.72 39.21
N LYS A 241 -27.68 25.57 38.31
CA LYS A 241 -27.34 26.97 38.60
C LYS A 241 -28.59 27.79 38.99
N VAL A 242 -28.45 28.65 40.00
CA VAL A 242 -29.50 29.56 40.49
C VAL A 242 -29.14 30.98 40.06
N GLU A 243 -30.02 31.65 39.31
CA GLU A 243 -29.81 33.03 38.84
C GLU A 243 -30.03 34.06 39.96
N LYS A 244 -29.26 35.17 39.96
CA LYS A 244 -29.42 36.29 40.91
C LYS A 244 -30.28 37.41 40.30
N PRO A 245 -31.08 38.15 41.10
CA PRO A 245 -31.78 39.35 40.62
C PRO A 245 -30.80 40.50 40.34
N SER A 246 -31.08 41.30 39.30
CA SER A 246 -30.22 42.35 38.75
C SER A 246 -30.36 43.72 39.43
N SER A 247 -29.28 44.51 39.46
CA SER A 247 -29.30 45.94 39.80
C SER A 247 -28.19 46.75 39.10
N GLY A 248 -28.60 47.61 38.15
CA GLY A 248 -28.27 49.05 38.03
C GLY A 248 -26.83 49.58 37.79
N SER A 249 -26.60 50.07 36.56
CA SER A 249 -25.92 51.30 36.06
C SER A 249 -24.78 52.03 36.81
N GLY A 250 -23.78 52.53 36.04
CA GLY A 250 -22.99 53.73 36.39
C GLY A 250 -21.64 53.91 35.67
N SER A 251 -21.37 55.11 35.15
CA SER A 251 -20.34 55.54 34.19
C SER A 251 -19.10 56.28 34.77
N ASN A 252 -18.07 56.46 33.92
CA ASN A 252 -17.04 57.54 33.83
C ASN A 252 -15.60 57.39 34.40
N ALA A 253 -14.64 57.53 33.45
CA ALA A 253 -13.48 58.45 33.32
C ALA A 253 -12.38 58.65 34.41
N SER A 254 -11.14 58.43 33.94
CA SER A 254 -9.87 59.20 34.06
C SER A 254 -9.11 59.45 35.40
N ASN A 255 -7.84 59.03 35.33
CA ASN A 255 -6.56 59.65 35.77
C ASN A 255 -6.07 59.72 37.24
N SER A 256 -4.88 59.09 37.43
CA SER A 256 -3.67 59.53 38.17
C SER A 256 -3.75 59.68 39.71
N SER A 257 -2.79 59.31 40.56
CA SER A 257 -1.34 59.09 40.39
C SER A 257 -0.73 58.39 41.63
N SER A 258 0.36 57.65 41.38
CA SER A 258 1.58 57.46 42.19
C SER A 258 1.55 57.12 43.69
N SER A 259 2.24 56.03 44.01
CA SER A 259 3.34 56.05 44.98
C SER A 259 4.37 55.00 44.55
N GLY A 260 5.56 55.46 44.16
CA GLY A 260 6.69 54.62 43.82
C GLY A 260 7.63 54.42 45.01
N SER A 261 8.51 53.41 44.88
CA SER A 261 9.91 53.33 45.34
C SER A 261 10.41 51.91 45.02
N SER A 262 11.13 51.72 43.90
CA SER A 262 12.62 51.53 43.81
C SER A 262 13.11 50.25 44.50
N SER A 263 13.92 49.36 43.93
CA SER A 263 14.89 49.41 42.83
C SER A 263 15.54 48.03 42.70
N GLY A 264 15.98 47.62 41.50
CA GLY A 264 16.93 46.50 41.35
C GLY A 264 16.87 45.75 40.02
N SER A 265 17.49 46.32 38.99
CA SER A 265 17.79 45.68 37.71
C SER A 265 18.68 44.45 37.87
N SER A 266 18.33 43.34 37.21
CA SER A 266 19.30 42.46 36.56
C SER A 266 18.61 41.72 35.41
N GLY A 267 19.11 41.93 34.19
CA GLY A 267 18.58 41.30 32.98
C GLY A 267 18.82 39.79 33.00
N SER A 268 17.74 39.02 33.04
CA SER A 268 17.77 37.58 32.78
C SER A 268 17.63 37.35 31.27
N ALA A 269 18.66 36.76 30.65
CA ALA A 269 18.62 36.34 29.26
C ALA A 269 17.40 35.42 29.00
N GLU A 270 16.62 35.72 27.96
CA GLU A 270 15.47 34.90 27.54
C GLU A 270 15.92 33.45 27.25
N ILE A 271 15.17 32.49 27.78
CA ILE A 271 15.37 31.06 27.58
C ILE A 271 14.62 30.66 26.29
N SER A 272 15.30 30.02 25.34
CA SER A 272 14.78 29.62 24.04
C SER A 272 14.83 28.10 23.83
N VAL A 273 14.09 27.59 22.84
CA VAL A 273 14.15 26.17 22.43
C VAL A 273 15.58 25.80 22.07
N GLY A 274 16.07 24.72 22.68
CA GLY A 274 17.44 24.22 22.53
C GLY A 274 18.37 24.56 23.71
N ASP A 275 18.01 25.49 24.59
CA ASP A 275 18.84 25.86 25.74
C ASP A 275 18.92 24.75 26.79
N LEU A 276 20.06 24.66 27.49
CA LEU A 276 20.20 23.84 28.69
C LEU A 276 19.79 24.66 29.91
N VAL A 277 18.85 24.13 30.67
CA VAL A 277 18.25 24.80 31.83
C VAL A 277 18.28 23.87 33.03
N ARG A 278 18.56 24.41 34.21
CA ARG A 278 18.46 23.72 35.48
C ARG A 278 17.10 24.00 36.11
N VAL A 279 16.41 22.95 36.52
CA VAL A 279 15.17 23.09 37.31
C VAL A 279 15.54 23.47 38.74
N SER A 280 14.81 24.42 39.33
CA SER A 280 14.93 24.78 40.75
C SER A 280 14.85 23.53 41.63
N ASN A 281 15.69 23.46 42.66
CA ASN A 281 15.69 22.35 43.62
C ASN A 281 14.64 22.53 44.74
N ASP A 282 14.04 23.72 44.86
CA ASP A 282 12.98 24.00 45.84
C ASP A 282 11.61 23.52 45.33
N ALA A 283 11.19 22.34 45.81
CA ALA A 283 9.92 21.72 45.46
C ALA A 283 8.69 22.57 45.81
N ALA A 284 8.75 23.34 46.91
CA ALA A 284 7.62 24.17 47.34
C ALA A 284 7.46 25.38 46.42
N ARG A 285 8.59 25.99 46.03
CA ARG A 285 8.63 27.07 45.05
C ARG A 285 8.19 26.61 43.66
N VAL A 286 8.68 25.47 43.15
CA VAL A 286 8.26 24.95 41.85
C VAL A 286 6.76 24.58 41.88
N ARG A 287 6.28 23.94 42.94
CA ARG A 287 4.86 23.62 43.10
C ARG A 287 3.95 24.85 43.14
N LEU A 288 4.43 25.95 43.71
CA LEU A 288 3.71 27.22 43.72
C LEU A 288 3.70 27.87 42.32
N LEU A 289 4.85 27.91 41.64
CA LEU A 289 4.99 28.50 40.31
C LEU A 289 4.24 27.72 39.21
N GLN A 290 4.06 26.40 39.38
CA GLN A 290 3.26 25.58 38.47
C GLN A 290 1.74 25.76 38.61
N ARG A 291 1.24 26.53 39.58
CA ARG A 291 -0.21 26.76 39.72
C ARG A 291 -0.71 27.67 38.60
N GLY A 292 -1.53 27.11 37.71
CA GLY A 292 -2.02 27.81 36.52
C GLY A 292 -1.18 27.55 35.26
N HIS A 293 -0.05 26.86 35.40
CA HIS A 293 0.95 26.60 34.36
C HIS A 293 1.30 25.10 34.35
N GLY A 294 0.43 24.25 33.77
CA GLY A 294 0.60 22.78 33.73
C GLY A 294 0.40 22.00 35.03
N GLY A 295 0.45 22.65 36.20
CA GLY A 295 0.26 22.03 37.50
C GLY A 295 1.49 21.26 38.01
N TRP A 296 1.47 20.92 39.30
CA TRP A 296 2.51 20.10 39.93
C TRP A 296 2.05 18.66 40.07
N ASN A 297 2.84 17.72 39.56
CA ASN A 297 2.70 16.31 39.90
C ASN A 297 3.89 15.86 40.78
N ASP A 298 3.68 14.91 41.69
CA ASP A 298 4.73 14.52 42.63
C ASP A 298 5.92 13.79 41.97
N LYS A 299 5.78 13.31 40.73
CA LYS A 299 6.91 12.79 39.96
C LYS A 299 7.84 13.89 39.45
N MET A 300 7.40 15.15 39.37
CA MET A 300 8.27 16.28 39.05
C MET A 300 9.38 16.49 40.09
N ARG A 301 9.25 15.89 41.30
CA ARG A 301 10.34 15.81 42.28
C ARG A 301 11.59 15.17 41.70
N GLU A 302 11.42 14.23 40.78
CA GLU A 302 12.51 13.52 40.11
C GLU A 302 13.29 14.41 39.14
N ALA A 303 12.71 15.54 38.72
CA ALA A 303 13.31 16.52 37.81
C ALA A 303 13.93 17.74 38.52
N LEU A 304 13.62 17.96 39.81
CA LEU A 304 14.15 19.09 40.58
C LEU A 304 15.68 19.04 40.68
N GLY A 305 16.34 20.19 40.50
CA GLY A 305 17.80 20.33 40.57
C GLY A 305 18.56 19.77 39.36
N LYS A 306 17.89 19.02 38.46
CA LYS A 306 18.51 18.44 37.27
C LYS A 306 18.59 19.44 36.12
N VAL A 307 19.51 19.17 35.19
CA VAL A 307 19.67 19.96 33.96
C VAL A 307 18.99 19.21 32.82
N GLY A 308 18.15 19.91 32.07
CA GLY A 308 17.48 19.38 30.89
C GLY A 308 17.54 20.35 29.72
N ARG A 309 17.11 19.89 28.55
CA ARG A 309 17.07 20.71 27.33
C ARG A 309 15.65 21.18 27.06
N VAL A 310 15.46 22.48 26.80
CA VAL A 310 14.16 23.02 26.38
C VAL A 310 13.86 22.50 24.97
N VAL A 311 12.77 21.74 24.83
CA VAL A 311 12.35 21.14 23.55
C VAL A 311 11.16 21.86 22.93
N LYS A 312 10.36 22.56 23.73
CA LYS A 312 9.20 23.32 23.27
C LYS A 312 8.89 24.45 24.23
N VAL A 313 8.45 25.58 23.68
CA VAL A 313 7.83 26.68 24.42
C VAL A 313 6.42 26.86 23.85
N ASP A 314 5.40 26.91 24.69
CA ASP A 314 4.01 27.06 24.26
C ASP A 314 3.53 28.52 24.28
N SER A 315 2.25 28.73 23.96
CA SER A 315 1.65 30.06 23.75
C SER A 315 1.50 30.89 25.02
N ASP A 316 1.51 30.27 26.21
CA ASP A 316 1.52 30.90 27.53
C ASP A 316 2.92 30.92 28.17
N ASN A 317 3.95 30.63 27.37
CA ASN A 317 5.37 30.70 27.68
C ASN A 317 5.89 29.61 28.64
N ASP A 318 5.13 28.54 28.88
CA ASP A 318 5.60 27.38 29.61
C ASP A 318 6.57 26.53 28.75
N MET A 319 7.58 25.98 29.43
CA MET A 319 8.73 25.35 28.79
C MET A 319 8.68 23.85 29.01
N THR A 320 8.56 23.09 27.92
CA THR A 320 8.78 21.65 27.95
C THR A 320 10.27 21.38 27.96
N VAL A 321 10.76 20.76 29.04
CA VAL A 321 12.18 20.45 29.26
C VAL A 321 12.36 18.93 29.31
N HIS A 322 13.20 18.40 28.43
CA HIS A 322 13.55 16.98 28.40
C HIS A 322 14.63 16.68 29.44
N ILE A 323 14.30 15.86 30.45
CA ILE A 323 15.20 15.43 31.53
C ILE A 323 15.08 13.92 31.68
N ASP A 324 16.20 13.20 31.52
CA ASP A 324 16.29 11.75 31.71
C ASP A 324 15.25 10.93 30.93
N GLY A 325 14.99 11.28 29.67
CA GLY A 325 14.05 10.56 28.81
C GLY A 325 12.57 10.94 29.01
N THR A 326 12.29 11.87 29.92
CA THR A 326 10.93 12.34 30.21
C THR A 326 10.82 13.84 29.92
N ASP A 327 9.74 14.23 29.23
CA ASP A 327 9.41 15.62 28.97
C ASP A 327 8.58 16.18 30.13
N TRP A 328 9.06 17.26 30.73
CA TRP A 328 8.40 17.94 31.85
C TRP A 328 8.04 19.35 31.46
N LEU A 329 6.80 19.76 31.71
CA LEU A 329 6.37 21.14 31.50
C LEU A 329 6.69 21.98 32.75
N PHE A 330 7.42 23.07 32.58
CA PHE A 330 7.85 23.97 33.65
C PHE A 330 7.60 25.43 33.31
N ASN A 331 7.15 26.19 34.30
CA ASN A 331 7.12 27.63 34.26
C ASN A 331 8.57 28.16 34.12
N PRO A 332 8.84 29.16 33.25
CA PRO A 332 10.17 29.70 33.02
C PRO A 332 10.90 30.16 34.29
N ASN A 333 10.16 30.70 35.25
CA ASN A 333 10.72 31.21 36.51
C ASN A 333 11.14 30.11 37.49
N SER A 334 10.81 28.85 37.17
CA SER A 334 11.31 27.65 37.85
C SER A 334 12.61 27.11 37.24
N LEU A 335 13.09 27.72 36.15
CA LEU A 335 14.24 27.30 35.38
C LEU A 335 15.37 28.35 35.44
N THR A 336 16.61 27.90 35.33
CA THR A 336 17.78 28.78 35.23
C THR A 336 18.68 28.30 34.09
N LYS A 337 18.98 29.18 33.12
CA LYS A 337 19.82 28.85 31.98
C LYS A 337 21.25 28.51 32.44
N VAL A 338 21.79 27.40 31.97
CA VAL A 338 23.14 26.94 32.33
C VAL A 338 24.11 27.39 31.24
N SER A 339 25.02 28.31 31.59
CA SER A 339 26.10 28.74 30.70
C SER A 339 27.24 27.71 30.72
N SER A 340 27.74 27.34 29.54
CA SER A 340 28.77 26.32 29.38
C SER A 340 30.14 26.77 29.95
N GLY A 341 30.53 26.29 31.13
CA GLY A 341 31.88 26.49 31.68
C GLY A 341 32.18 25.68 32.94
N GLY A 342 32.91 24.56 32.76
CA GLY A 342 33.90 23.88 33.63
C GLY A 342 33.70 23.66 35.16
N GLY A 343 33.93 22.41 35.62
CA GLY A 343 34.61 22.14 36.93
C GLY A 343 34.01 21.10 37.89
N SER A 344 34.83 20.13 38.28
CA SER A 344 34.63 18.89 39.09
C SER A 344 34.36 18.99 40.62
N GLN A 345 33.76 17.91 41.19
CA GLN A 345 33.83 17.35 42.59
C GLN A 345 33.19 18.17 43.75
N ALA A 346 32.64 17.65 44.89
CA ALA A 346 32.52 16.33 45.54
C ALA A 346 31.42 16.31 46.67
N ALA A 347 30.92 15.10 47.02
CA ALA A 347 30.38 14.52 48.29
C ALA A 347 29.19 15.20 49.05
N ALA A 348 28.15 14.49 49.52
CA ALA A 348 28.18 13.32 50.43
C ALA A 348 26.95 12.36 50.34
N LYS A 349 27.20 11.09 50.73
CA LYS A 349 26.32 9.89 50.86
C LYS A 349 25.88 9.69 52.35
N PRO A 350 25.07 8.69 52.79
CA PRO A 350 24.64 7.40 52.15
C PRO A 350 23.13 7.03 52.27
N SER A 351 22.57 6.15 51.44
CA SER A 351 22.47 4.70 51.71
C SER A 351 22.33 3.84 50.43
N THR A 352 22.63 2.55 50.56
CA THR A 352 23.10 1.62 49.51
C THR A 352 22.09 0.53 49.09
N ALA A 353 22.14 0.15 47.79
CA ALA A 353 21.83 -1.15 47.11
C ALA A 353 20.84 -0.98 45.93
N GLY A 354 21.06 -1.47 44.70
CA GLY A 354 22.04 -2.40 44.15
C GLY A 354 22.17 -2.34 42.61
N LYS A 355 23.23 -2.98 42.10
CA LYS A 355 23.68 -3.04 40.69
C LYS A 355 22.70 -3.80 39.79
N SER A 356 22.68 -3.46 38.49
CA SER A 356 21.93 -4.15 37.43
C SER A 356 22.47 -5.57 37.15
N SER A 357 22.07 -6.57 37.95
CA SER A 357 22.30 -7.98 37.67
C SER A 357 21.11 -8.59 36.89
N MET A 358 21.39 -9.47 35.94
CA MET A 358 20.38 -10.32 35.28
C MET A 358 19.60 -11.12 36.34
N CYS A 359 18.30 -11.39 36.12
CA CYS A 359 17.54 -12.21 37.06
C CYS A 359 18.08 -13.65 37.05
N ALA A 360 17.88 -14.38 38.14
CA ALA A 360 18.20 -15.81 38.17
C ALA A 360 17.26 -16.58 37.23
N LYS A 361 17.74 -17.67 36.62
CA LYS A 361 16.95 -18.53 35.74
C LYS A 361 15.68 -19.00 36.46
N GLY A 362 14.53 -18.91 35.78
CA GLY A 362 13.20 -19.19 36.32
C GLY A 362 12.53 -18.05 37.10
N THR A 363 13.21 -16.90 37.28
CA THR A 363 12.67 -15.74 38.03
C THR A 363 12.38 -14.52 37.15
N HIS A 364 12.47 -14.70 35.83
CA HIS A 364 12.19 -13.69 34.83
C HIS A 364 10.68 -13.46 34.69
N GLN A 365 10.27 -12.20 34.66
CA GLN A 365 8.89 -11.80 34.41
C GLN A 365 8.77 -11.24 33.00
N TRP A 366 8.05 -11.96 32.13
CA TRP A 366 7.94 -11.66 30.70
C TRP A 366 6.69 -10.84 30.39
N ASN A 367 6.83 -9.79 29.57
CA ASN A 367 5.69 -8.96 29.15
C ASN A 367 5.50 -9.00 27.62
N LYS A 368 4.24 -8.99 27.18
CA LYS A 368 3.82 -8.90 25.78
C LYS A 368 3.45 -7.44 25.47
N ASP A 369 4.40 -6.67 24.97
CA ASP A 369 4.23 -5.26 24.59
C ASP A 369 4.96 -4.99 23.25
N LYS A 370 5.43 -3.77 22.94
CA LYS A 370 6.31 -3.53 21.79
C LYS A 370 7.70 -4.10 22.07
N CYS A 371 8.30 -4.71 21.05
CA CYS A 371 9.68 -5.20 21.13
C CYS A 371 10.63 -4.12 21.62
N LYS A 372 11.60 -4.50 22.46
CA LYS A 372 12.67 -3.64 22.97
C LYS A 372 14.03 -4.13 22.47
N VAL A 373 15.07 -3.36 22.74
CA VAL A 373 16.46 -3.77 22.54
C VAL A 373 16.95 -4.42 23.83
N CYS A 374 17.39 -5.67 23.78
CA CYS A 374 17.87 -6.40 24.95
C CYS A 374 19.05 -5.65 25.59
N ARG A 375 19.01 -5.47 26.93
CA ARG A 375 20.08 -4.78 27.68
C ARG A 375 21.42 -5.53 27.67
N PHE A 376 21.42 -6.81 27.32
CA PHE A 376 22.60 -7.67 27.38
C PHE A 376 23.17 -7.94 25.98
N CYS A 377 22.41 -8.54 25.07
CA CYS A 377 22.90 -8.83 23.72
C CYS A 377 22.71 -7.68 22.70
N LYS A 378 22.03 -6.59 23.08
CA LYS A 378 21.72 -5.43 22.20
C LYS A 378 20.90 -5.75 20.94
N LYS A 379 20.31 -6.95 20.87
CA LYS A 379 19.41 -7.39 19.79
C LYS A 379 17.95 -7.16 20.18
N CYS A 380 17.04 -7.24 19.21
CA CYS A 380 15.61 -7.15 19.47
C CYS A 380 15.16 -8.25 20.45
N THR A 381 14.36 -7.91 21.45
CA THR A 381 13.86 -8.87 22.46
C THR A 381 12.88 -9.87 21.90
N GLY A 382 12.13 -9.53 20.84
CA GLY A 382 11.15 -10.41 20.20
C GLY A 382 11.62 -11.08 18.91
N PHE A 383 12.51 -10.43 18.14
CA PHE A 383 12.93 -10.93 16.82
C PHE A 383 14.44 -11.18 16.70
N GLY A 384 15.22 -10.97 17.77
CA GLY A 384 16.66 -11.23 17.79
C GLY A 384 17.41 -10.55 16.65
N ALA A 385 18.21 -11.35 15.94
CA ALA A 385 18.96 -10.95 14.74
C ALA A 385 18.17 -11.13 13.41
N LYS A 386 16.85 -11.37 13.49
CA LYS A 386 15.94 -11.42 12.33
C LYS A 386 15.08 -10.15 12.26
N CYS A 387 15.42 -9.13 13.06
CA CYS A 387 14.63 -7.90 13.18
C CYS A 387 14.89 -6.96 11.99
N VAL A 388 13.83 -6.46 11.34
CA VAL A 388 13.90 -5.50 10.21
C VAL A 388 14.58 -4.16 10.52
N HIS A 389 14.88 -3.91 11.80
CA HIS A 389 15.62 -2.73 12.25
C HIS A 389 17.09 -3.03 12.58
N GLU A 390 17.58 -4.27 12.39
CA GLU A 390 18.98 -4.62 12.66
C GLU A 390 19.97 -3.77 11.86
N GLY A 391 21.08 -3.35 12.49
CA GLY A 391 22.05 -2.42 11.90
C GLY A 391 21.65 -0.95 11.82
N LYS A 392 20.39 -0.54 12.08
CA LYS A 392 20.00 0.88 12.04
C LYS A 392 20.67 1.69 13.17
N LEU A 393 21.22 2.86 12.82
CA LEU A 393 21.73 3.89 13.74
C LEU A 393 20.53 4.47 14.52
N LEU A 394 20.68 4.70 15.84
CA LEU A 394 19.66 5.18 16.81
C LEU A 394 18.85 4.11 17.61
N ARG A 395 19.46 2.96 17.96
CA ARG A 395 18.88 2.01 18.92
C ARG A 395 19.73 1.93 20.20
N PHE A 396 19.10 2.04 21.37
CA PHE A 396 19.79 1.96 22.66
C PHE A 396 19.26 0.79 23.51
N PRO A 397 20.13 0.08 24.27
CA PRO A 397 19.73 -1.06 25.07
C PRO A 397 18.65 -0.71 26.12
N GLY A 398 17.57 -1.49 26.17
CA GLY A 398 16.39 -1.28 27.00
C GLY A 398 15.29 -0.39 26.39
N GLY A 399 15.58 0.28 25.28
CA GLY A 399 14.63 1.14 24.55
C GLY A 399 13.74 0.36 23.56
N PRO A 400 12.68 1.00 23.01
CA PRO A 400 11.83 0.38 22.00
C PRO A 400 12.61 0.06 20.73
N CYS A 401 12.37 -1.11 20.14
CA CYS A 401 13.07 -1.58 18.95
C CYS A 401 12.54 -0.94 17.66
N GLY A 402 11.29 -0.47 17.65
CA GLY A 402 10.65 0.14 16.47
C GLY A 402 10.13 -0.86 15.43
N CYS A 403 10.30 -2.17 15.63
CA CYS A 403 9.82 -3.21 14.69
C CYS A 403 8.35 -3.62 14.89
N GLY A 404 7.64 -3.05 15.86
CA GLY A 404 6.24 -3.37 16.14
C GLY A 404 6.03 -4.20 17.40
N ALA A 405 4.89 -4.89 17.47
CA ALA A 405 4.49 -5.73 18.59
C ALA A 405 5.30 -7.04 18.64
N GLY A 406 5.71 -7.47 19.84
CA GLY A 406 6.43 -8.73 20.05
C GLY A 406 6.93 -8.85 21.48
N ASP A 407 7.81 -9.80 21.81
CA ASP A 407 8.26 -9.95 23.20
C ASP A 407 9.06 -8.71 23.64
N ALA A 408 8.63 -8.03 24.71
CA ALA A 408 9.27 -6.80 25.20
C ALA A 408 10.52 -7.09 26.06
N GLY A 409 10.84 -8.37 26.27
CA GLY A 409 11.88 -8.80 27.20
C GLY A 409 11.41 -8.76 28.64
N CYS A 410 12.23 -9.29 29.54
CA CYS A 410 11.85 -9.38 30.95
C CYS A 410 11.79 -7.99 31.59
N GLU A 411 10.70 -7.70 32.31
CA GLU A 411 10.44 -6.39 32.92
C GLU A 411 11.46 -6.00 34.00
N ARG A 412 12.06 -7.00 34.65
CA ARG A 412 13.01 -6.80 35.76
C ARG A 412 14.44 -6.51 35.27
N CYS A 413 14.98 -7.37 34.41
CA CYS A 413 16.37 -7.24 33.90
C CYS A 413 16.46 -6.48 32.56
N GLY A 414 15.39 -6.47 31.75
CA GLY A 414 15.44 -6.03 30.34
C GLY A 414 16.17 -7.01 29.41
N CYS A 415 16.33 -8.26 29.83
CA CYS A 415 16.95 -9.34 29.05
C CYS A 415 15.95 -10.02 28.12
N CYS A 416 16.40 -10.43 26.93
CA CYS A 416 15.61 -11.29 26.04
C CYS A 416 15.67 -12.76 26.52
N ARG A 417 14.73 -13.60 26.06
CA ARG A 417 14.65 -15.02 26.42
C ARG A 417 15.92 -15.80 26.11
N ALA A 418 16.53 -15.53 24.96
CA ALA A 418 17.85 -16.07 24.60
C ALA A 418 18.94 -15.75 25.64
N CYS A 419 19.02 -14.49 26.13
CA CYS A 419 19.99 -14.11 27.16
C CYS A 419 19.66 -14.70 28.53
N ALA A 420 18.37 -14.94 28.81
CA ALA A 420 17.92 -15.58 30.05
C ALA A 420 18.11 -17.11 30.04
N GLY A 421 18.42 -17.71 28.89
CA GLY A 421 18.47 -19.17 28.73
C GLY A 421 17.11 -19.85 28.92
N GLU A 422 16.03 -19.10 28.67
CA GLU A 422 14.61 -19.49 28.75
C GLU A 422 13.94 -19.36 27.38
N ASP A 423 14.73 -19.55 26.33
CA ASP A 423 14.25 -19.58 24.96
C ASP A 423 13.76 -21.00 24.65
N ASP A 424 12.46 -21.19 24.53
CA ASP A 424 11.89 -22.40 23.91
C ASP A 424 12.17 -22.42 22.39
N SER A 425 12.86 -21.41 21.85
CA SER A 425 13.34 -21.38 20.46
C SER A 425 14.81 -21.80 20.31
N SER A 426 15.38 -22.51 21.29
CA SER A 426 16.63 -23.23 21.09
C SER A 426 16.49 -24.52 20.28
N ASP A 427 15.33 -24.78 19.67
CA ASP A 427 15.28 -25.66 18.52
C ASP A 427 15.83 -24.85 17.35
N SER A 428 17.13 -25.01 17.12
CA SER A 428 17.75 -24.72 15.84
C SER A 428 16.79 -25.12 14.71
N ASP A 429 16.75 -24.34 13.64
CA ASP A 429 16.00 -24.59 12.39
C ASP A 429 16.28 -26.01 11.78
N GLU A 430 17.10 -26.85 12.43
CA GLU A 430 17.46 -28.24 12.13
C GLU A 430 16.46 -29.31 12.66
N ASP A 431 15.63 -29.04 13.69
CA ASP A 431 14.84 -30.11 14.37
C ASP A 431 13.38 -30.29 13.91
N ILE A 432 12.80 -29.36 13.13
CA ILE A 432 11.46 -29.53 12.53
C ILE A 432 11.43 -30.68 11.48
N SER A 433 12.61 -31.19 11.13
CA SER A 433 12.84 -32.01 9.96
C SER A 433 12.87 -33.53 10.22
N GLY A 434 12.79 -33.99 11.48
CA GLY A 434 12.95 -35.42 11.83
C GLY A 434 11.90 -36.34 11.19
N LEU A 435 10.61 -36.05 11.39
CA LEU A 435 9.51 -36.84 10.83
C LEU A 435 9.41 -36.70 9.30
N MET A 436 9.62 -35.49 8.77
CA MET A 436 9.55 -35.24 7.33
C MET A 436 10.73 -35.85 6.57
N ARG A 437 11.95 -35.84 7.13
CA ARG A 437 13.10 -36.59 6.58
C ARG A 437 12.88 -38.09 6.66
N HIS A 438 12.26 -38.59 7.73
CA HIS A 438 11.91 -40.01 7.82
C HIS A 438 10.92 -40.43 6.73
N LEU A 439 9.87 -39.62 6.50
CA LEU A 439 8.92 -39.83 5.40
C LEU A 439 9.59 -39.70 4.02
N ALA A 440 10.56 -38.81 3.85
CA ALA A 440 11.35 -38.68 2.62
C ALA A 440 12.34 -39.84 2.42
N ALA A 441 12.81 -40.47 3.50
CA ALA A 441 13.80 -41.55 3.49
C ALA A 441 13.18 -42.97 3.45
N GLY A 442 11.95 -43.13 3.93
CA GLY A 442 11.24 -44.43 3.99
C GLY A 442 10.63 -44.82 2.65
N ARG A 443 11.34 -45.64 1.87
CA ARG A 443 10.90 -46.15 0.56
C ARG A 443 9.99 -47.38 0.60
N ASP A 444 9.65 -47.90 1.78
CA ASP A 444 8.81 -49.09 1.91
C ASP A 444 7.93 -49.00 3.18
N GLN A 445 6.64 -48.68 3.01
CA GLN A 445 5.57 -49.25 3.84
C GLN A 445 4.17 -48.93 3.28
N LEU A 446 3.63 -49.94 2.61
CA LEU A 446 2.31 -50.02 1.97
C LEU A 446 1.09 -49.78 2.90
N THR A 447 1.26 -49.53 4.21
CA THR A 447 0.15 -49.51 5.20
C THR A 447 -0.42 -48.11 5.50
N VAL A 448 0.37 -47.06 5.24
CA VAL A 448 -0.05 -45.65 5.40
C VAL A 448 -1.01 -45.24 4.26
N LEU A 449 -0.86 -45.87 3.09
CA LEU A 449 -1.67 -45.65 1.89
C LEU A 449 -3.15 -46.01 2.10
N ASP A 450 -3.47 -47.15 2.72
CA ASP A 450 -4.87 -47.57 2.92
C ASP A 450 -5.65 -46.66 3.89
N LEU A 451 -4.94 -46.04 4.85
CA LEU A 451 -5.53 -45.16 5.85
C LEU A 451 -5.71 -43.72 5.35
N LEU A 452 -4.78 -43.22 4.52
CA LEU A 452 -4.92 -41.94 3.82
C LEU A 452 -5.93 -42.05 2.66
N LYS A 453 -5.97 -43.18 1.93
CA LYS A 453 -7.04 -43.50 0.97
C LYS A 453 -8.41 -43.46 1.62
N ALA A 454 -8.62 -44.11 2.76
CA ALA A 454 -9.90 -44.05 3.47
C ALA A 454 -10.28 -42.63 3.96
N ALA A 455 -9.33 -41.69 4.09
CA ALA A 455 -9.60 -40.28 4.43
C ALA A 455 -9.83 -39.42 3.16
N LEU A 456 -9.11 -39.73 2.07
CA LEU A 456 -9.19 -39.06 0.77
C LEU A 456 -10.42 -39.49 -0.05
N GLU A 457 -10.79 -40.77 -0.05
CA GLU A 457 -12.02 -41.31 -0.69
C GLU A 457 -13.28 -40.67 -0.07
N ARG A 458 -13.26 -40.37 1.24
CA ARG A 458 -14.32 -39.59 1.91
C ARG A 458 -14.34 -38.10 1.55
N SER A 459 -13.27 -37.57 0.95
CA SER A 459 -13.18 -36.18 0.48
C SER A 459 -13.59 -36.05 -0.98
N GLU A 460 -13.29 -37.04 -1.83
CA GLU A 460 -13.66 -37.06 -3.25
C GLU A 460 -15.15 -37.42 -3.47
N GLU A 461 -15.75 -38.25 -2.61
CA GLU A 461 -17.22 -38.46 -2.62
C GLU A 461 -18.01 -37.24 -2.11
N GLY A 462 -17.33 -36.28 -1.47
CA GLY A 462 -17.93 -35.07 -0.88
C GLY A 462 -18.26 -33.96 -1.88
N SER A 463 -17.67 -33.97 -3.08
CA SER A 463 -17.94 -32.95 -4.11
C SER A 463 -19.18 -33.23 -4.98
N GLY A 464 -19.84 -34.39 -4.81
CA GLY A 464 -20.95 -34.81 -5.69
C GLY A 464 -22.26 -35.21 -5.01
N ALA A 465 -22.25 -35.82 -3.82
CA ALA A 465 -23.48 -36.47 -3.31
C ALA A 465 -23.67 -36.47 -1.77
N GLY A 466 -22.79 -35.84 -0.99
CA GLY A 466 -22.69 -36.10 0.46
C GLY A 466 -23.32 -35.08 1.43
N THR A 467 -24.05 -34.05 1.01
CA THR A 467 -24.81 -33.25 1.99
C THR A 467 -25.93 -34.13 2.56
N PRO A 468 -26.07 -34.28 3.89
CA PRO A 468 -27.25 -34.92 4.45
C PRO A 468 -28.49 -34.26 3.85
N ARG A 469 -29.44 -35.06 3.33
CA ARG A 469 -30.67 -34.57 2.68
C ARG A 469 -31.36 -33.47 3.50
N ALA A 470 -31.20 -33.53 4.83
CA ALA A 470 -31.69 -32.59 5.83
C ALA A 470 -31.10 -31.16 5.80
N VAL A 471 -29.93 -30.91 5.21
CA VAL A 471 -29.28 -29.56 5.19
C VAL A 471 -29.54 -28.81 3.89
N LYS A 472 -29.76 -29.54 2.78
CA LYS A 472 -30.19 -28.97 1.48
C LYS A 472 -31.64 -28.46 1.51
N THR A 473 -32.47 -29.01 2.40
CA THR A 473 -33.88 -28.63 2.55
C THR A 473 -34.12 -27.48 3.53
N LEU A 474 -33.08 -27.01 4.23
CA LEU A 474 -33.20 -25.91 5.18
C LEU A 474 -33.38 -24.57 4.46
N SER A 475 -34.22 -23.71 5.02
CA SER A 475 -34.34 -22.33 4.56
C SER A 475 -33.01 -21.58 4.74
N PRO A 476 -32.76 -20.49 3.99
CA PRO A 476 -31.59 -19.63 4.20
C PRO A 476 -31.45 -19.15 5.66
N GLU A 477 -32.57 -18.89 6.34
CA GLU A 477 -32.61 -18.47 7.74
C GLU A 477 -32.18 -19.59 8.69
N GLU A 478 -32.72 -20.81 8.52
CA GLU A 478 -32.37 -21.99 9.34
C GLU A 478 -30.91 -22.40 9.13
N ARG A 479 -30.39 -22.30 7.90
CA ARG A 479 -28.96 -22.53 7.62
C ARG A 479 -28.09 -21.53 8.36
N ARG A 480 -28.48 -20.25 8.34
CA ARG A 480 -27.75 -19.18 9.03
C ARG A 480 -27.75 -19.41 10.54
N GLU A 481 -28.89 -19.73 11.13
CA GLU A 481 -29.02 -20.02 12.56
C GLU A 481 -28.11 -21.19 12.99
N LYS A 482 -28.19 -22.32 12.29
CA LYS A 482 -27.30 -23.47 12.55
C LYS A 482 -25.82 -23.14 12.39
N LEU A 483 -25.46 -22.28 11.44
CA LEU A 483 -24.08 -21.82 11.29
C LEU A 483 -23.61 -21.04 12.51
N TYR A 484 -24.43 -20.13 13.05
CA TYR A 484 -24.10 -19.36 14.25
C TYR A 484 -24.03 -20.22 15.51
N GLU A 485 -24.85 -21.28 15.62
CA GLU A 485 -24.76 -22.26 16.71
C GLU A 485 -23.44 -23.07 16.70
N LEU A 486 -22.78 -23.17 15.56
CA LEU A 486 -21.50 -23.87 15.43
C LEU A 486 -20.32 -23.04 15.93
N LEU A 487 -20.35 -21.71 15.79
CA LEU A 487 -19.21 -20.84 16.13
C LEU A 487 -18.71 -21.02 17.58
N PRO A 488 -19.57 -21.17 18.62
CA PRO A 488 -19.11 -21.48 19.98
C PRO A 488 -18.45 -22.86 20.10
N LYS A 489 -18.88 -23.87 19.33
CA LYS A 489 -18.25 -25.20 19.31
C LYS A 489 -16.86 -25.12 18.68
N MET A 490 -16.72 -24.36 17.61
CA MET A 490 -15.42 -24.07 16.99
C MET A 490 -14.47 -23.41 18.00
N SER A 491 -14.95 -22.44 18.78
CA SER A 491 -14.16 -21.79 19.83
C SER A 491 -13.65 -22.78 20.88
N LYS A 492 -14.53 -23.65 21.37
CA LYS A 492 -14.15 -24.70 22.33
C LYS A 492 -13.11 -25.67 21.77
N ALA A 493 -13.26 -26.07 20.50
CA ALA A 493 -12.28 -26.92 19.83
C ALA A 493 -10.90 -26.26 19.77
N ILE A 494 -10.85 -24.97 19.39
CA ILE A 494 -9.61 -24.21 19.35
C ILE A 494 -9.00 -24.00 20.75
N ASP A 495 -9.80 -23.79 21.79
CA ASP A 495 -9.29 -23.68 23.16
C ASP A 495 -8.73 -25.00 23.69
N MET A 496 -9.32 -26.13 23.29
CA MET A 496 -8.73 -27.45 23.55
C MET A 496 -7.42 -27.62 22.78
N VAL A 497 -7.35 -27.20 21.51
CA VAL A 497 -6.08 -27.14 20.77
C VAL A 497 -5.10 -26.19 21.44
N LYS A 498 -5.47 -25.13 22.15
CA LYS A 498 -4.47 -24.29 22.85
C LYS A 498 -3.91 -24.94 24.10
N SER A 499 -4.69 -25.82 24.76
CA SER A 499 -4.38 -26.32 26.10
C SER A 499 -3.81 -27.74 26.14
N LYS A 500 -4.10 -28.60 25.15
CA LYS A 500 -3.64 -30.00 25.13
C LYS A 500 -2.45 -30.20 24.19
N ARG A 501 -1.30 -30.61 24.74
CA ARG A 501 -0.01 -30.77 24.05
C ARG A 501 0.72 -32.05 24.51
N ASP A 502 -0.03 -33.13 24.67
CA ASP A 502 0.49 -34.43 25.11
C ASP A 502 0.01 -35.56 24.20
N GLY A 503 0.77 -36.65 24.14
CA GLY A 503 0.51 -37.79 23.26
C GLY A 503 -0.85 -38.46 23.48
N GLY A 504 -1.33 -38.52 24.72
CA GLY A 504 -2.61 -39.14 25.08
C GLY A 504 -3.81 -38.32 24.60
N SER A 505 -3.66 -37.01 24.47
CA SER A 505 -4.72 -36.11 23.99
C SER A 505 -4.93 -36.11 22.47
N ILE A 506 -3.96 -36.60 21.68
CA ILE A 506 -3.92 -36.42 20.22
C ILE A 506 -5.18 -36.96 19.54
N SER A 507 -5.65 -38.16 19.91
CA SER A 507 -6.87 -38.76 19.34
C SER A 507 -8.10 -37.90 19.65
N THR A 508 -8.25 -37.46 20.90
CA THR A 508 -9.39 -36.62 21.31
C THR A 508 -9.37 -35.27 20.59
N VAL A 509 -8.19 -34.68 20.41
CA VAL A 509 -8.04 -33.41 19.67
C VAL A 509 -8.41 -33.62 18.20
N LYS A 510 -7.93 -34.68 17.56
CA LYS A 510 -8.32 -35.04 16.19
C LYS A 510 -9.84 -35.13 16.05
N ASP A 511 -10.49 -35.95 16.88
CA ASP A 511 -11.92 -36.23 16.75
C ASP A 511 -12.76 -34.96 16.99
N THR A 512 -12.33 -34.10 17.92
CA THR A 512 -13.01 -32.82 18.15
C THR A 512 -12.81 -31.84 17.00
N LEU A 513 -11.63 -31.82 16.37
CA LEU A 513 -11.38 -30.99 15.18
C LEU A 513 -12.22 -31.46 13.99
N GLU A 514 -12.38 -32.77 13.82
CA GLU A 514 -13.25 -33.34 12.80
C GLU A 514 -14.72 -32.98 13.04
N GLU A 515 -15.21 -33.12 14.27
CA GLU A 515 -16.60 -32.82 14.62
C GLU A 515 -16.91 -31.31 14.55
N ALA A 516 -16.02 -30.46 15.06
CA ALA A 516 -16.29 -29.04 15.25
C ALA A 516 -15.87 -28.16 14.06
N LEU A 517 -14.97 -28.63 13.18
CA LEU A 517 -14.44 -27.82 12.07
C LEU A 517 -14.56 -28.51 10.70
N ASP A 518 -13.97 -29.69 10.53
CA ASP A 518 -13.93 -30.36 9.21
C ASP A 518 -15.32 -30.79 8.73
N GLY A 519 -16.10 -31.44 9.60
CA GLY A 519 -17.49 -31.82 9.35
C GLY A 519 -18.36 -30.62 8.97
N PRO A 520 -18.42 -29.56 9.80
CA PRO A 520 -19.10 -28.31 9.45
C PRO A 520 -18.65 -27.70 8.12
N TYR A 521 -17.35 -27.65 7.84
CA TYR A 521 -16.85 -27.11 6.57
C TYR A 521 -17.39 -27.85 5.33
N LYS A 522 -17.54 -29.18 5.45
CA LYS A 522 -18.16 -30.03 4.42
C LYS A 522 -19.68 -29.87 4.34
N MET A 523 -20.34 -29.69 5.49
CA MET A 523 -21.80 -29.51 5.57
C MET A 523 -22.29 -28.17 5.01
N PHE A 524 -21.47 -27.12 5.10
CA PHE A 524 -21.78 -25.76 4.62
C PHE A 524 -20.91 -25.42 3.40
N PRO A 525 -21.30 -25.85 2.18
CA PRO A 525 -20.45 -25.70 1.00
C PRO A 525 -20.44 -24.27 0.42
N LYS A 526 -21.36 -23.39 0.82
CA LYS A 526 -21.45 -22.04 0.23
C LYS A 526 -20.26 -21.18 0.68
N LYS A 527 -19.68 -20.44 -0.26
CA LYS A 527 -18.55 -19.51 -0.03
C LYS A 527 -18.79 -18.56 1.14
N ALA A 528 -19.97 -17.93 1.20
CA ALA A 528 -20.33 -17.00 2.26
C ALA A 528 -20.36 -17.67 3.66
N GLU A 529 -20.81 -18.92 3.75
CA GLU A 529 -20.88 -19.68 5.00
C GLU A 529 -19.47 -20.07 5.47
N ARG A 530 -18.64 -20.57 4.55
CA ARG A 530 -17.23 -20.92 4.82
C ARG A 530 -16.39 -19.70 5.22
N LYS A 531 -16.65 -18.55 4.59
CA LYS A 531 -16.03 -17.28 4.95
C LYS A 531 -16.33 -16.90 6.40
N ILE A 532 -17.59 -17.00 6.84
CA ILE A 532 -17.98 -16.71 8.23
C ILE A 532 -17.20 -17.60 9.22
N MET A 533 -17.10 -18.90 8.93
CA MET A 533 -16.34 -19.84 9.77
C MET A 533 -14.84 -19.50 9.80
N GLY A 534 -14.24 -19.20 8.65
CA GLY A 534 -12.82 -18.81 8.55
C GLY A 534 -12.50 -17.49 9.26
N ASP A 535 -13.36 -16.48 9.10
CA ASP A 535 -13.23 -15.19 9.78
C ASP A 535 -13.36 -15.35 11.31
N HIS A 536 -14.30 -16.20 11.76
CA HIS A 536 -14.43 -16.54 13.18
C HIS A 536 -13.15 -17.19 13.71
N LEU A 537 -12.59 -18.17 13.00
CA LEU A 537 -11.32 -18.81 13.37
C LEU A 537 -10.16 -17.82 13.43
N ALA A 538 -10.09 -16.87 12.50
CA ALA A 538 -9.08 -15.80 12.54
C ALA A 538 -9.20 -14.99 13.84
N ASN A 539 -10.42 -14.55 14.18
CA ASN A 539 -10.70 -13.71 15.34
C ASN A 539 -10.40 -14.37 16.69
N ILE A 540 -10.54 -15.69 16.80
CA ILE A 540 -10.28 -16.43 18.05
C ILE A 540 -8.84 -16.97 18.16
N GLY A 541 -7.96 -16.58 17.23
CA GLY A 541 -6.57 -17.03 17.18
C GLY A 541 -6.40 -18.48 16.70
N GLY A 542 -7.36 -19.01 15.94
CA GLY A 542 -7.36 -20.37 15.39
C GLY A 542 -6.18 -20.62 14.45
N ALA A 543 -5.82 -19.65 13.61
CA ALA A 543 -4.65 -19.73 12.72
C ALA A 543 -3.35 -20.05 13.49
N ARG A 544 -3.09 -19.31 14.56
CA ARG A 544 -1.91 -19.53 15.42
C ARG A 544 -2.00 -20.84 16.18
N ALA A 545 -3.16 -21.16 16.76
CA ALA A 545 -3.36 -22.37 17.54
C ALA A 545 -3.15 -23.65 16.70
N LEU A 546 -3.71 -23.70 15.50
CA LEU A 546 -3.53 -24.82 14.56
C LEU A 546 -2.09 -24.93 14.07
N THR A 547 -1.44 -23.80 13.78
CA THR A 547 -0.03 -23.77 13.36
C THR A 547 0.91 -24.28 14.46
N ASP A 548 0.71 -23.83 15.70
CA ASP A 548 1.53 -24.28 16.82
C ASP A 548 1.25 -25.75 17.18
N TYR A 549 0.03 -26.25 16.94
CA TYR A 549 -0.25 -27.67 17.08
C TYR A 549 0.33 -28.52 15.95
N LEU A 550 0.37 -28.00 14.72
CA LEU A 550 1.07 -28.65 13.61
C LEU A 550 2.55 -28.82 13.94
N LYS A 551 3.22 -27.78 14.47
CA LYS A 551 4.61 -27.87 14.94
C LYS A 551 4.79 -28.95 15.99
N PHE A 552 3.89 -29.00 16.97
CA PHE A 552 3.89 -30.06 17.98
C PHE A 552 3.80 -31.44 17.33
N LEU A 553 2.83 -31.69 16.44
CA LEU A 553 2.68 -32.97 15.75
C LEU A 553 3.87 -33.35 14.86
N MET A 554 4.68 -32.38 14.41
CA MET A 554 5.88 -32.62 13.62
C MET A 554 7.13 -32.88 14.47
N ASN A 555 7.11 -32.53 15.76
CA ASN A 555 8.28 -32.58 16.65
C ASN A 555 8.43 -33.94 17.36
N GLY A 556 8.79 -34.96 16.58
CA GLY A 556 9.06 -36.31 17.09
C GLY A 556 7.80 -37.18 17.18
N LYS A 557 7.93 -38.35 17.81
CA LYS A 557 6.84 -39.33 17.96
C LYS A 557 6.20 -39.20 19.35
N HIS A 558 4.93 -38.81 19.39
CA HIS A 558 4.19 -38.57 20.64
C HIS A 558 3.19 -39.66 20.98
N THR A 559 2.72 -40.40 19.98
CA THR A 559 1.74 -41.47 20.12
C THR A 559 1.98 -42.54 19.04
N GLU A 560 1.05 -43.47 18.87
CA GLU A 560 1.07 -44.38 17.73
C GLU A 560 1.11 -43.58 16.42
N GLU A 561 2.03 -43.96 15.55
CA GLU A 561 2.35 -43.23 14.33
C GLU A 561 1.11 -42.98 13.45
N GLN A 562 0.23 -43.97 13.36
CA GLN A 562 -1.03 -43.86 12.63
C GLN A 562 -1.96 -42.79 13.20
N VAL A 563 -2.06 -42.66 14.52
CA VAL A 563 -2.92 -41.66 15.19
C VAL A 563 -2.35 -40.26 14.98
N GLN A 564 -1.02 -40.12 15.10
CA GLN A 564 -0.33 -38.86 14.89
C GLN A 564 -0.45 -38.37 13.44
N LEU A 565 -0.24 -39.25 12.46
CA LEU A 565 -0.35 -38.92 11.02
C LEU A 565 -1.79 -38.53 10.64
N LYS A 566 -2.81 -39.22 11.17
CA LYS A 566 -4.21 -38.84 10.97
C LYS A 566 -4.51 -37.45 11.53
N CYS A 567 -4.03 -37.15 12.74
CA CYS A 567 -4.21 -35.82 13.33
C CYS A 567 -3.48 -34.74 12.53
N LEU A 568 -2.26 -35.01 12.07
CA LEU A 568 -1.47 -34.10 11.23
C LEU A 568 -2.19 -33.79 9.92
N HIS A 569 -2.79 -34.81 9.27
CA HIS A 569 -3.62 -34.62 8.08
C HIS A 569 -4.81 -33.69 8.35
N VAL A 570 -5.57 -33.93 9.42
CA VAL A 570 -6.73 -33.09 9.80
C VAL A 570 -6.29 -31.64 9.99
N VAL A 571 -5.22 -31.38 10.75
CA VAL A 571 -4.74 -30.02 11.00
C VAL A 571 -4.31 -29.34 9.70
N ARG A 572 -3.58 -30.02 8.81
CA ARG A 572 -3.18 -29.48 7.50
C ARG A 572 -4.38 -29.20 6.60
N SER A 573 -5.35 -30.11 6.55
CA SER A 573 -6.60 -29.93 5.81
C SER A 573 -7.36 -28.69 6.29
N LEU A 574 -7.47 -28.48 7.59
CA LEU A 574 -8.10 -27.28 8.17
C LEU A 574 -7.37 -26.00 7.79
N LEU A 575 -6.03 -25.99 7.87
CA LEU A 575 -5.21 -24.84 7.47
C LEU A 575 -5.40 -24.51 5.98
N TRP A 576 -5.43 -25.52 5.12
CA TRP A 576 -5.69 -25.37 3.69
C TRP A 576 -7.11 -24.86 3.43
N ASN A 577 -8.14 -25.55 3.93
CA ASN A 577 -9.55 -25.23 3.71
C ASN A 577 -9.91 -23.83 4.19
N PHE A 578 -9.51 -23.44 5.41
CA PHE A 578 -9.86 -22.12 5.93
C PHE A 578 -9.02 -20.98 5.31
N SER A 579 -7.83 -21.29 4.77
CA SER A 579 -7.09 -20.32 3.93
C SER A 579 -7.74 -20.09 2.57
N ASP A 580 -8.44 -21.09 2.02
CA ASP A 580 -9.24 -20.93 0.79
C ASP A 580 -10.48 -20.07 1.06
N ALA A 581 -11.12 -20.30 2.20
CA ALA A 581 -12.39 -19.68 2.53
C ALA A 581 -12.31 -18.23 3.03
N SER A 582 -11.22 -17.83 3.69
CA SER A 582 -11.13 -16.53 4.38
C SER A 582 -9.78 -15.84 4.17
N PHE A 583 -9.83 -14.61 3.64
CA PHE A 583 -8.67 -13.73 3.58
C PHE A 583 -8.22 -13.26 4.98
N GLU A 584 -9.13 -13.11 5.95
CA GLU A 584 -8.75 -12.80 7.34
C GLU A 584 -7.92 -13.94 7.95
N PHE A 585 -8.33 -15.18 7.70
CA PHE A 585 -7.57 -16.34 8.13
C PHE A 585 -6.19 -16.37 7.47
N CYS A 586 -6.08 -16.10 6.17
CA CYS A 586 -4.79 -15.93 5.48
C CYS A 586 -3.90 -14.85 6.09
N ARG A 587 -4.45 -13.68 6.48
CA ARG A 587 -3.67 -12.62 7.16
C ARG A 587 -3.09 -13.10 8.48
N GLU A 588 -3.86 -13.86 9.25
CA GLU A 588 -3.39 -14.44 10.51
C GLU A 588 -2.40 -15.60 10.31
N LEU A 589 -2.54 -16.37 9.22
CA LEU A 589 -1.55 -17.39 8.85
C LEU A 589 -0.18 -16.79 8.53
N GLY A 590 -0.12 -15.62 7.88
CA GLY A 590 1.14 -14.89 7.68
C GLY A 590 1.89 -14.63 8.99
N LYS A 591 1.15 -14.24 10.04
CA LYS A 591 1.69 -13.94 11.39
C LYS A 591 1.97 -15.18 12.25
N SER A 592 1.42 -16.34 11.87
CA SER A 592 1.48 -17.58 12.67
C SER A 592 2.82 -18.31 12.59
N GLY A 593 3.61 -18.05 11.55
CA GLY A 593 4.81 -18.82 11.18
C GLY A 593 4.52 -20.03 10.29
N LEU A 594 3.26 -20.27 9.87
CA LEU A 594 2.93 -21.38 8.99
C LEU A 594 3.67 -21.30 7.65
N LEU A 595 3.81 -20.11 7.07
CA LEU A 595 4.50 -19.91 5.78
C LEU A 595 5.95 -20.42 5.81
N THR A 596 6.61 -20.35 6.96
CA THR A 596 7.95 -20.91 7.16
C THR A 596 7.94 -22.44 7.11
N ILE A 597 6.95 -23.07 7.76
CA ILE A 597 6.79 -24.54 7.77
C ILE A 597 6.53 -25.04 6.36
N VAL A 598 5.53 -24.48 5.66
CA VAL A 598 5.18 -24.96 4.31
C VAL A 598 6.28 -24.65 3.30
N ALA A 599 7.02 -23.54 3.44
CA ALA A 599 8.19 -23.27 2.60
C ALA A 599 9.33 -24.29 2.84
N GLN A 600 9.48 -24.78 4.08
CA GLN A 600 10.43 -25.82 4.41
C GLN A 600 9.97 -27.19 3.91
N ASP A 601 8.67 -27.50 3.95
CA ASP A 601 8.11 -28.72 3.32
C ASP A 601 8.49 -28.77 1.83
N LEU A 602 8.29 -27.67 1.09
CA LEU A 602 8.69 -27.56 -0.31
C LEU A 602 10.20 -27.74 -0.53
N ALA A 603 11.03 -27.24 0.39
CA ALA A 603 12.47 -27.45 0.31
C ALA A 603 12.86 -28.92 0.57
N ASN A 604 12.18 -29.60 1.50
CA ASN A 604 12.48 -30.97 1.88
C ASN A 604 12.10 -31.99 0.80
N PHE A 605 11.08 -31.69 -0.01
CA PHE A 605 10.58 -32.56 -1.07
C PHE A 605 10.99 -32.10 -2.48
N ASP A 606 12.00 -31.22 -2.58
CA ASP A 606 12.59 -30.86 -3.87
C ASP A 606 13.25 -32.10 -4.50
N GLY A 607 12.87 -32.44 -5.74
CA GLY A 607 13.31 -33.64 -6.44
C GLY A 607 12.76 -34.96 -5.91
N ALA A 608 11.79 -34.95 -4.99
CA ALA A 608 11.14 -36.16 -4.50
C ALA A 608 10.24 -36.83 -5.58
N ASP A 609 9.96 -38.12 -5.43
CA ASP A 609 9.00 -38.81 -6.29
C ASP A 609 7.56 -38.41 -5.94
N LEU A 610 7.02 -37.47 -6.70
CA LEU A 610 5.68 -36.92 -6.51
C LEU A 610 4.55 -37.88 -6.93
N LYS A 611 4.88 -39.09 -7.42
CA LYS A 611 3.89 -40.19 -7.57
C LYS A 611 3.52 -40.80 -6.23
N HIS A 612 4.34 -40.62 -5.20
CA HIS A 612 4.03 -41.08 -3.86
C HIS A 612 2.93 -40.19 -3.24
N GLU A 613 1.73 -40.75 -3.08
CA GLU A 613 0.52 -40.02 -2.66
C GLU A 613 0.72 -39.15 -1.41
N VAL A 614 1.45 -39.65 -0.40
CA VAL A 614 1.72 -38.89 0.84
C VAL A 614 2.62 -37.67 0.57
N ILE A 615 3.66 -37.83 -0.24
CA ILE A 615 4.58 -36.74 -0.59
C ILE A 615 3.83 -35.72 -1.43
N ASN A 616 3.06 -36.19 -2.41
CA ASN A 616 2.19 -35.35 -3.24
C ASN A 616 1.24 -34.51 -2.37
N LEU A 617 0.56 -35.13 -1.39
CA LEU A 617 -0.35 -34.43 -0.48
C LEU A 617 0.37 -33.37 0.38
N MET A 618 1.56 -33.65 0.89
CA MET A 618 2.35 -32.69 1.66
C MET A 618 2.73 -31.48 0.81
N VAL A 619 3.24 -31.73 -0.40
CA VAL A 619 3.62 -30.69 -1.36
C VAL A 619 2.40 -29.90 -1.81
N LEU A 620 1.30 -30.57 -2.20
CA LEU A 620 0.07 -29.95 -2.65
C LEU A 620 -0.51 -29.02 -1.57
N SER A 621 -0.65 -29.52 -0.34
CA SER A 621 -1.15 -28.70 0.77
C SER A 621 -0.23 -27.51 1.07
N ALA A 622 1.09 -27.67 0.97
CA ALA A 622 2.05 -26.59 1.16
C ALA A 622 1.94 -25.51 0.06
N ILE A 623 1.92 -25.90 -1.22
CA ILE A 623 1.76 -24.97 -2.35
C ILE A 623 0.40 -24.29 -2.30
N ALA A 624 -0.68 -25.03 -2.00
CA ALA A 624 -2.03 -24.49 -1.97
C ALA A 624 -2.24 -23.47 -0.84
N VAL A 625 -1.72 -23.73 0.37
CA VAL A 625 -1.71 -22.75 1.46
C VAL A 625 -0.90 -21.51 1.05
N MET A 626 0.26 -21.70 0.42
CA MET A 626 1.10 -20.58 -0.03
C MET A 626 0.39 -19.75 -1.10
N HIS A 627 -0.27 -20.39 -2.06
CA HIS A 627 -1.12 -19.77 -3.08
C HIS A 627 -2.24 -18.94 -2.45
N ASN A 628 -2.96 -19.54 -1.49
CA ASN A 628 -4.05 -18.87 -0.80
C ASN A 628 -3.58 -17.63 -0.03
N CYS A 629 -2.47 -17.75 0.68
CA CYS A 629 -1.87 -16.63 1.39
C CYS A 629 -1.29 -15.56 0.46
N ALA A 630 -0.84 -15.92 -0.75
CA ALA A 630 -0.28 -14.98 -1.73
C ALA A 630 -1.34 -14.07 -2.37
N LYS A 631 -2.62 -14.48 -2.38
CA LYS A 631 -3.75 -13.62 -2.78
C LYS A 631 -3.91 -12.38 -1.87
N VAL A 632 -3.33 -12.41 -0.66
CA VAL A 632 -3.43 -11.35 0.35
C VAL A 632 -2.14 -10.49 0.32
N PRO A 633 -2.19 -9.24 -0.16
CA PRO A 633 -1.00 -8.39 -0.33
C PRO A 633 -0.17 -8.18 0.96
N GLU A 634 -0.82 -8.14 2.11
CA GLU A 634 -0.21 -7.97 3.44
C GLU A 634 0.74 -9.12 3.77
N ASN A 635 0.53 -10.31 3.17
CA ASN A 635 1.40 -11.46 3.37
C ASN A 635 2.66 -11.46 2.52
N ARG A 636 2.80 -10.53 1.57
CA ARG A 636 3.92 -10.50 0.62
C ARG A 636 5.27 -10.47 1.32
N HIS A 637 5.41 -9.73 2.42
CA HIS A 637 6.68 -9.66 3.14
C HIS A 637 7.05 -11.01 3.79
N PHE A 638 6.08 -11.73 4.37
CA PHE A 638 6.34 -13.07 4.93
C PHE A 638 6.76 -14.07 3.85
N LEU A 639 6.15 -13.98 2.66
CA LEU A 639 6.50 -14.80 1.50
C LEU A 639 7.91 -14.49 0.97
N GLN A 640 8.33 -13.22 1.04
CA GLN A 640 9.69 -12.80 0.74
C GLN A 640 10.70 -13.33 1.78
N ASP A 641 10.37 -13.25 3.07
CA ASP A 641 11.23 -13.71 4.17
C ASP A 641 11.55 -15.22 4.06
N VAL A 642 10.60 -16.03 3.60
CA VAL A 642 10.78 -17.48 3.40
C VAL A 642 11.35 -17.86 2.03
N LYS A 643 11.72 -16.86 1.22
CA LYS A 643 12.21 -17.02 -0.16
C LYS A 643 11.25 -17.86 -1.03
N ALA A 644 9.95 -17.59 -0.92
CA ALA A 644 8.90 -18.38 -1.58
C ALA A 644 9.15 -18.58 -3.09
N VAL A 645 9.66 -17.57 -3.80
CA VAL A 645 9.99 -17.67 -5.23
C VAL A 645 11.01 -18.78 -5.51
N ASP A 646 12.05 -18.90 -4.69
CA ASP A 646 13.09 -19.92 -4.85
C ASP A 646 12.56 -21.31 -4.46
N ARG A 647 11.70 -21.38 -3.43
CA ARG A 647 11.08 -22.64 -2.97
C ARG A 647 10.04 -23.20 -3.94
N ILE A 648 9.35 -22.35 -4.68
CA ILE A 648 8.31 -22.76 -5.64
C ILE A 648 8.90 -23.14 -7.01
N ARG A 649 10.06 -22.58 -7.38
CA ARG A 649 10.64 -22.75 -8.72
C ARG A 649 10.74 -24.20 -9.21
N PRO A 650 11.14 -25.21 -8.39
CA PRO A 650 11.20 -26.60 -8.83
C PRO A 650 9.84 -27.14 -9.32
N TYR A 651 8.76 -26.68 -8.69
CA TYR A 651 7.40 -27.13 -8.97
C TYR A 651 6.78 -26.49 -10.23
N LEU A 652 7.48 -25.60 -10.92
CA LEU A 652 7.05 -25.12 -12.24
C LEU A 652 7.29 -26.14 -13.35
N GLN A 653 8.17 -27.11 -13.12
CA GLN A 653 8.62 -28.08 -14.13
C GLN A 653 8.03 -29.48 -13.91
N VAL A 654 7.18 -29.68 -12.90
CA VAL A 654 6.53 -30.96 -12.63
C VAL A 654 5.44 -31.27 -13.67
N GLU A 655 5.24 -32.55 -13.97
CA GLU A 655 4.19 -32.98 -14.92
C GLU A 655 2.78 -32.86 -14.31
N ASP A 656 2.65 -32.96 -12.99
CA ASP A 656 1.36 -32.88 -12.29
C ASP A 656 0.80 -31.45 -12.35
N ILE A 657 -0.25 -31.28 -13.15
CA ILE A 657 -0.92 -30.00 -13.36
C ILE A 657 -1.51 -29.43 -12.06
N ASN A 658 -1.91 -30.29 -11.12
CA ASN A 658 -2.51 -29.87 -9.85
C ASN A 658 -1.48 -29.25 -8.90
N LEU A 659 -0.18 -29.52 -9.11
CA LEU A 659 0.93 -28.86 -8.42
C LEU A 659 1.43 -27.65 -9.20
N LYS A 660 1.53 -27.79 -10.53
CA LYS A 660 2.09 -26.77 -11.41
C LYS A 660 1.23 -25.50 -11.47
N VAL A 661 -0.09 -25.63 -11.56
CA VAL A 661 -1.01 -24.48 -11.62
C VAL A 661 -0.91 -23.60 -10.37
N PRO A 662 -1.13 -24.10 -9.14
CA PRO A 662 -1.04 -23.24 -7.96
C PRO A 662 0.38 -22.71 -7.73
N ALA A 663 1.44 -23.42 -8.15
CA ALA A 663 2.81 -22.90 -8.15
C ALA A 663 2.95 -21.65 -9.03
N VAL A 664 2.53 -21.73 -10.30
CA VAL A 664 2.51 -20.62 -11.26
C VAL A 664 1.67 -19.45 -10.74
N LEU A 665 0.47 -19.72 -10.26
CA LEU A 665 -0.44 -18.68 -9.77
C LEU A 665 0.13 -18.00 -8.52
N THR A 666 0.80 -18.74 -7.63
CA THR A 666 1.49 -18.14 -6.49
C THR A 666 2.56 -17.15 -6.94
N LEU A 667 3.38 -17.52 -7.95
CA LEU A 667 4.37 -16.61 -8.51
C LEU A 667 3.73 -15.37 -9.15
N ALA A 668 2.60 -15.51 -9.83
CA ALA A 668 1.87 -14.38 -10.43
C ALA A 668 1.52 -13.29 -9.40
N TYR A 669 1.22 -13.67 -8.15
CA TYR A 669 0.88 -12.73 -7.08
C TYR A 669 2.11 -12.13 -6.37
N ILE A 670 3.21 -12.87 -6.24
CA ILE A 670 4.37 -12.42 -5.45
C ILE A 670 5.50 -11.78 -6.29
N VAL A 671 5.58 -12.08 -7.58
CA VAL A 671 6.63 -11.57 -8.47
C VAL A 671 6.34 -10.12 -8.87
N GLU A 672 7.37 -9.28 -8.84
CA GLU A 672 7.33 -7.88 -9.27
C GLU A 672 7.42 -7.72 -10.79
N ASP A 673 6.96 -6.59 -11.34
CA ASP A 673 6.87 -6.37 -12.80
C ASP A 673 8.21 -6.51 -13.53
N ARG A 674 9.33 -6.13 -12.88
CA ARG A 674 10.68 -6.26 -13.45
C ARG A 674 11.08 -7.71 -13.76
N ASN A 675 10.43 -8.68 -13.12
CA ASN A 675 10.69 -10.11 -13.26
C ASN A 675 9.51 -10.85 -13.89
N SER A 676 8.70 -10.19 -14.72
CA SER A 676 7.50 -10.76 -15.35
C SER A 676 7.77 -11.97 -16.24
N SER A 677 9.01 -12.23 -16.65
CA SER A 677 9.39 -13.46 -17.35
C SER A 677 9.27 -14.72 -16.50
N LEU A 678 9.35 -14.61 -15.16
CA LEU A 678 9.21 -15.75 -14.23
C LEU A 678 7.78 -16.30 -14.12
N ILE A 679 6.79 -15.57 -14.63
CA ILE A 679 5.37 -15.95 -14.57
C ILE A 679 4.82 -16.34 -15.95
N GLU A 680 5.70 -16.55 -16.94
CA GLU A 680 5.30 -17.03 -18.26
C GLU A 680 4.64 -18.41 -18.14
N VAL A 681 3.47 -18.57 -18.76
CA VAL A 681 2.70 -19.81 -18.73
C VAL A 681 2.80 -20.57 -20.03
N ASP A 682 2.91 -21.89 -19.93
CA ASP A 682 2.82 -22.77 -21.09
C ASP A 682 1.37 -23.10 -21.47
N ASP A 683 1.23 -23.77 -22.60
CA ASP A 683 -0.06 -24.12 -23.19
C ASP A 683 -0.92 -25.00 -22.26
N SER A 684 -0.29 -25.92 -21.51
CA SER A 684 -0.99 -26.85 -20.61
C SER A 684 -1.63 -26.13 -19.42
N VAL A 685 -0.92 -25.16 -18.84
CA VAL A 685 -1.41 -24.34 -17.74
C VAL A 685 -2.51 -23.39 -18.24
N ALA A 686 -2.31 -22.76 -19.40
CA ALA A 686 -3.33 -21.91 -20.01
C ALA A 686 -4.62 -22.70 -20.32
N ASP A 687 -4.51 -23.90 -20.90
CA ASP A 687 -5.65 -24.77 -21.18
C ASP A 687 -6.38 -25.22 -19.91
N TYR A 688 -5.64 -25.53 -18.84
CA TYR A 688 -6.24 -25.88 -17.57
C TYR A 688 -7.08 -24.71 -17.03
N ILE A 689 -6.49 -23.52 -16.89
CA ILE A 689 -7.16 -22.33 -16.32
C ILE A 689 -8.43 -21.99 -17.11
N ILE A 690 -8.35 -21.99 -18.45
CA ILE A 690 -9.48 -21.62 -19.31
C ILE A 690 -10.59 -22.68 -19.28
N ARG A 691 -10.25 -23.98 -19.31
CA ARG A 691 -11.25 -25.05 -19.19
C ARG A 691 -11.94 -25.05 -17.84
N THR A 692 -11.17 -24.89 -16.76
CA THR A 692 -11.71 -24.82 -15.40
C THR A 692 -12.62 -23.60 -15.23
N MET A 693 -12.24 -22.44 -15.76
CA MET A 693 -13.10 -21.24 -15.69
C MET A 693 -14.40 -21.43 -16.48
N ASN A 694 -14.35 -22.04 -17.66
CA ASN A 694 -15.54 -22.34 -18.45
C ASN A 694 -16.47 -23.35 -17.74
N LYS A 695 -15.91 -24.39 -17.11
CA LYS A 695 -16.65 -25.36 -16.30
C LYS A 695 -17.27 -24.69 -15.06
N ALA A 696 -16.54 -23.81 -14.39
CA ALA A 696 -17.02 -23.07 -13.23
C ALA A 696 -18.16 -22.12 -13.59
N LEU A 697 -18.06 -21.37 -14.70
CA LEU A 697 -19.13 -20.50 -15.20
C LEU A 697 -20.42 -21.28 -15.56
N SER A 698 -20.30 -22.56 -15.87
CA SER A 698 -21.43 -23.44 -16.19
C SER A 698 -22.00 -24.17 -14.97
N SER A 699 -21.38 -24.00 -13.79
CA SER A 699 -21.78 -24.65 -12.54
C SER A 699 -22.74 -23.78 -11.73
N SER A 700 -23.59 -24.40 -10.91
CA SER A 700 -24.56 -23.67 -10.09
C SER A 700 -23.93 -22.92 -8.91
N ASP A 701 -22.74 -23.33 -8.47
CA ASP A 701 -21.99 -22.73 -7.36
C ASP A 701 -20.79 -21.90 -7.83
N MET A 702 -20.64 -21.72 -9.15
CA MET A 702 -19.56 -20.95 -9.78
C MET A 702 -18.15 -21.48 -9.42
N ARG A 703 -18.00 -22.81 -9.25
CA ARG A 703 -16.72 -23.47 -8.95
C ARG A 703 -16.46 -24.68 -9.84
N ALA A 704 -15.18 -24.93 -10.11
CA ALA A 704 -14.72 -26.15 -10.76
C ALA A 704 -13.27 -26.46 -10.36
N ASP A 705 -12.96 -27.75 -10.24
CA ASP A 705 -11.59 -28.26 -10.00
C ASP A 705 -10.87 -27.55 -8.83
N GLY A 706 -11.62 -27.21 -7.77
CA GLY A 706 -11.11 -26.53 -6.59
C GLY A 706 -11.14 -25.00 -6.65
N TYR A 707 -11.32 -24.39 -7.82
CA TYR A 707 -11.28 -22.93 -8.01
C TYR A 707 -12.67 -22.32 -8.20
N SER A 708 -12.88 -21.12 -7.66
CA SER A 708 -14.03 -20.27 -8.04
C SER A 708 -13.73 -19.39 -9.24
N VAL A 709 -14.80 -18.95 -9.95
CA VAL A 709 -14.67 -17.99 -11.07
C VAL A 709 -13.96 -16.70 -10.66
N MET A 710 -14.20 -16.19 -9.44
CA MET A 710 -13.50 -15.05 -8.85
C MET A 710 -11.98 -15.27 -8.83
N GLU A 711 -11.53 -16.43 -8.36
CA GLU A 711 -10.11 -16.74 -8.21
C GLU A 711 -9.43 -16.93 -9.56
N LEU A 712 -10.13 -17.52 -10.52
CA LEU A 712 -9.63 -17.67 -11.89
C LEU A 712 -9.53 -16.31 -12.59
N ALA A 713 -10.48 -15.40 -12.35
CA ALA A 713 -10.39 -14.03 -12.86
C ALA A 713 -9.21 -13.26 -12.24
N MET A 714 -9.02 -13.36 -10.92
CA MET A 714 -7.84 -12.79 -10.23
C MET A 714 -6.53 -13.34 -10.81
N ALA A 715 -6.46 -14.65 -11.02
CA ALA A 715 -5.31 -15.34 -11.60
C ALA A 715 -5.02 -14.85 -13.02
N LEU A 716 -6.04 -14.78 -13.89
CA LEU A 716 -5.91 -14.26 -15.26
C LEU A 716 -5.39 -12.82 -15.26
N GLY A 717 -5.91 -11.95 -14.39
CA GLY A 717 -5.44 -10.58 -14.25
C GLY A 717 -3.97 -10.49 -13.81
N ALA A 718 -3.55 -11.33 -12.85
CA ALA A 718 -2.16 -11.37 -12.39
C ALA A 718 -1.21 -11.90 -13.48
N LEU A 719 -1.61 -12.94 -14.21
CA LEU A 719 -0.84 -13.53 -15.32
C LEU A 719 -0.73 -12.57 -16.51
N ALA A 720 -1.77 -11.77 -16.75
CA ALA A 720 -1.80 -10.76 -17.80
C ALA A 720 -0.81 -9.60 -17.58
N ARG A 721 -0.02 -9.58 -16.51
CA ARG A 721 1.13 -8.66 -16.36
C ARG A 721 2.28 -8.99 -17.31
N ASN A 722 2.32 -10.23 -17.84
CA ASN A 722 3.28 -10.66 -18.85
C ASN A 722 2.63 -10.60 -20.25
N ASP A 723 3.31 -9.99 -21.22
CA ASP A 723 2.77 -9.80 -22.58
C ASP A 723 2.60 -11.10 -23.37
N ALA A 724 3.47 -12.09 -23.20
CA ALA A 724 3.33 -13.40 -23.85
C ALA A 724 2.10 -14.14 -23.31
N ASN A 725 1.85 -14.04 -21.99
CA ASN A 725 0.65 -14.60 -21.37
C ASN A 725 -0.63 -13.95 -21.90
N LYS A 726 -0.66 -12.62 -22.08
CA LYS A 726 -1.82 -11.93 -22.66
C LYS A 726 -2.18 -12.53 -24.01
N GLU A 727 -1.20 -12.69 -24.89
CA GLU A 727 -1.41 -13.26 -26.22
C GLU A 727 -1.96 -14.69 -26.15
N LEU A 728 -1.30 -15.56 -25.38
CA LEU A 728 -1.69 -16.97 -25.24
C LEU A 728 -3.11 -17.10 -24.65
N LEU A 729 -3.38 -16.42 -23.53
CA LEU A 729 -4.67 -16.50 -22.84
C LEU A 729 -5.80 -15.89 -23.68
N THR A 730 -5.53 -14.81 -24.43
CA THR A 730 -6.50 -14.27 -25.38
C THR A 730 -6.80 -15.26 -26.51
N LYS A 731 -5.78 -15.91 -27.09
CA LYS A 731 -5.97 -16.98 -28.11
C LYS A 731 -6.81 -18.14 -27.57
N LYS A 732 -6.64 -18.50 -26.30
CA LYS A 732 -7.42 -19.56 -25.63
C LYS A 732 -8.86 -19.15 -25.25
N GLY A 733 -9.20 -17.85 -25.33
CA GLY A 733 -10.56 -17.36 -25.10
C GLY A 733 -10.81 -16.66 -23.76
N ALA A 734 -9.76 -16.26 -23.03
CA ALA A 734 -9.89 -15.59 -21.73
C ALA A 734 -10.83 -14.37 -21.76
N LEU A 735 -10.73 -13.53 -22.79
CA LEU A 735 -11.54 -12.31 -22.90
C LEU A 735 -13.04 -12.61 -22.92
N LYS A 736 -13.46 -13.66 -23.64
CA LYS A 736 -14.86 -14.08 -23.72
C LYS A 736 -15.38 -14.50 -22.35
N LEU A 737 -14.60 -15.28 -21.60
CA LEU A 737 -14.97 -15.75 -20.26
C LEU A 737 -15.01 -14.61 -19.24
N LEU A 738 -14.07 -13.67 -19.31
CA LEU A 738 -14.06 -12.48 -18.46
C LEU A 738 -15.25 -11.55 -18.74
N ILE A 739 -15.63 -11.36 -20.01
CA ILE A 739 -16.82 -10.58 -20.37
C ILE A 739 -18.10 -11.26 -19.88
N ALA A 740 -18.21 -12.60 -20.01
CA ALA A 740 -19.33 -13.36 -19.48
C ALA A 740 -19.43 -13.22 -17.95
N LEU A 741 -18.30 -13.33 -17.24
CA LEU A 741 -18.25 -13.14 -15.79
C LEU A 741 -18.64 -11.70 -15.38
N ALA A 742 -18.21 -10.69 -16.14
CA ALA A 742 -18.59 -9.30 -15.91
C ALA A 742 -20.10 -9.05 -16.10
N GLN A 743 -20.77 -9.86 -16.92
CA GLN A 743 -22.21 -9.78 -17.13
C GLN A 743 -22.99 -10.51 -16.03
N ASP A 744 -22.65 -11.78 -15.80
CA ASP A 744 -23.48 -12.73 -15.05
C ASP A 744 -23.03 -13.01 -13.61
N GLY A 745 -21.82 -12.58 -13.23
CA GLY A 745 -21.25 -12.81 -11.90
C GLY A 745 -21.91 -12.00 -10.78
N ASP A 746 -21.60 -12.32 -9.52
CA ASP A 746 -21.95 -11.46 -8.39
C ASP A 746 -21.11 -10.16 -8.35
N SER A 747 -21.33 -9.26 -7.39
CA SER A 747 -20.55 -8.02 -7.29
C SER A 747 -19.04 -8.26 -7.21
N THR A 748 -18.60 -9.30 -6.50
CA THR A 748 -17.17 -9.60 -6.35
C THR A 748 -16.61 -10.16 -7.66
N ASP A 749 -17.35 -11.06 -8.31
CA ASP A 749 -16.98 -11.62 -9.60
C ASP A 749 -16.86 -10.55 -10.68
N LYS A 750 -17.83 -9.62 -10.75
CA LYS A 750 -17.86 -8.49 -11.69
C LYS A 750 -16.68 -7.55 -11.48
N GLU A 751 -16.35 -7.24 -10.22
CA GLU A 751 -15.18 -6.44 -9.88
C GLU A 751 -13.88 -7.11 -10.37
N GLN A 752 -13.69 -8.40 -10.08
CA GLN A 752 -12.48 -9.11 -10.50
C GLN A 752 -12.40 -9.29 -12.02
N ALA A 753 -13.53 -9.54 -12.68
CA ALA A 753 -13.60 -9.60 -14.14
C ALA A 753 -13.18 -8.28 -14.79
N ALA A 754 -13.69 -7.15 -14.29
CA ALA A 754 -13.31 -5.82 -14.78
C ALA A 754 -11.82 -5.51 -14.54
N LYS A 755 -11.28 -5.83 -13.36
CA LYS A 755 -9.85 -5.69 -13.04
C LYS A 755 -8.97 -6.54 -13.94
N ALA A 756 -9.35 -7.79 -14.17
CA ALA A 756 -8.62 -8.69 -15.06
C ALA A 756 -8.65 -8.16 -16.50
N LEU A 757 -9.83 -7.76 -17.02
CA LEU A 757 -9.96 -7.12 -18.33
C LEU A 757 -9.02 -5.92 -18.46
N GLN A 758 -8.96 -5.06 -17.44
CA GLN A 758 -8.05 -3.90 -17.44
C GLN A 758 -6.59 -4.29 -17.70
N ALA A 759 -6.11 -5.35 -17.04
CA ALA A 759 -4.75 -5.82 -17.20
C ALA A 759 -4.46 -6.25 -18.66
N PHE A 760 -5.41 -6.92 -19.32
CA PHE A 760 -5.32 -7.29 -20.73
C PHE A 760 -5.30 -6.08 -21.68
N LEU A 761 -6.06 -5.02 -21.37
CA LEU A 761 -6.18 -3.81 -22.21
C LEU A 761 -4.90 -2.96 -22.27
N HIS A 762 -3.88 -3.26 -21.46
CA HIS A 762 -2.56 -2.68 -21.65
C HIS A 762 -1.87 -3.18 -22.92
N ASP A 763 -2.37 -4.23 -23.57
CA ASP A 763 -1.99 -4.57 -24.94
C ASP A 763 -2.87 -3.80 -25.96
N PRO A 764 -2.26 -3.08 -26.92
CA PRO A 764 -2.98 -2.21 -27.85
C PRO A 764 -3.89 -2.99 -28.82
N ASP A 765 -3.52 -4.21 -29.20
CA ASP A 765 -4.33 -5.01 -30.13
C ASP A 765 -5.54 -5.60 -29.41
N ILE A 766 -5.35 -6.05 -28.17
CA ILE A 766 -6.46 -6.50 -27.31
C ILE A 766 -7.40 -5.32 -26.99
N LYS A 767 -6.84 -4.15 -26.69
CA LYS A 767 -7.63 -2.92 -26.50
C LYS A 767 -8.46 -2.58 -27.72
N ALA A 768 -7.88 -2.68 -28.92
CA ALA A 768 -8.61 -2.46 -30.17
C ALA A 768 -9.69 -3.53 -30.41
N GLN A 769 -9.43 -4.79 -30.04
CA GLN A 769 -10.40 -5.88 -30.13
C GLN A 769 -11.61 -5.64 -29.22
N VAL A 770 -11.38 -5.38 -27.92
CA VAL A 770 -12.46 -5.14 -26.94
C VAL A 770 -13.24 -3.87 -27.29
N LYS A 771 -12.56 -2.80 -27.75
CA LYS A 771 -13.23 -1.56 -28.18
C LYS A 771 -14.15 -1.75 -29.40
N LYS A 772 -13.88 -2.74 -30.25
CA LYS A 772 -14.71 -3.08 -31.41
C LYS A 772 -15.86 -4.03 -31.08
N ASP A 773 -15.87 -4.61 -29.88
CA ASP A 773 -16.94 -5.49 -29.42
C ASP A 773 -18.05 -4.67 -28.75
N PRO A 774 -19.20 -4.45 -29.41
CA PRO A 774 -20.27 -3.63 -28.86
C PRO A 774 -20.92 -4.27 -27.63
N ALA A 775 -20.92 -5.61 -27.52
CA ALA A 775 -21.46 -6.29 -26.35
C ALA A 775 -20.55 -6.03 -25.15
N ALA A 776 -19.23 -6.23 -25.31
CA ALA A 776 -18.27 -5.96 -24.24
C ALA A 776 -18.34 -4.51 -23.73
N VAL A 777 -18.37 -3.53 -24.66
CA VAL A 777 -18.44 -2.10 -24.29
C VAL A 777 -19.77 -1.76 -23.62
N SER A 778 -20.89 -2.36 -24.04
CA SER A 778 -22.19 -2.18 -23.40
C SER A 778 -22.19 -2.68 -21.96
N ILE A 779 -21.71 -3.91 -21.73
CA ILE A 779 -21.61 -4.53 -20.40
C ILE A 779 -20.77 -3.65 -19.46
N LEU A 780 -19.60 -3.22 -19.91
CA LEU A 780 -18.71 -2.39 -19.11
C LEU A 780 -19.31 -1.01 -18.79
N ASN A 781 -20.10 -0.42 -19.69
CA ASN A 781 -20.84 0.80 -19.39
C ASN A 781 -21.95 0.58 -18.37
N GLN A 782 -22.68 -0.54 -18.44
CA GLN A 782 -23.70 -0.88 -17.43
C GLN A 782 -23.08 -1.03 -16.04
N LEU A 783 -21.90 -1.65 -15.93
CA LEU A 783 -21.20 -1.80 -14.66
C LEU A 783 -20.75 -0.48 -14.02
N LYS A 784 -20.60 0.61 -14.78
CA LYS A 784 -20.31 1.95 -14.22
C LYS A 784 -21.47 2.52 -13.41
N GLU A 785 -22.68 2.04 -13.64
CA GLU A 785 -23.88 2.46 -12.90
C GLU A 785 -24.30 1.40 -11.86
N HIS A 786 -23.41 0.46 -11.54
CA HIS A 786 -23.67 -0.57 -10.54
C HIS A 786 -23.73 0.04 -9.11
N ASP A 787 -24.62 -0.49 -8.27
CA ASP A 787 -24.82 -0.03 -6.88
C ASP A 787 -23.59 -0.27 -6.00
N ASP A 788 -22.85 -1.34 -6.28
CA ASP A 788 -21.58 -1.66 -5.61
C ASP A 788 -20.45 -0.72 -6.09
N HIS A 789 -19.91 0.07 -5.16
CA HIS A 789 -18.86 1.04 -5.43
C HIS A 789 -17.57 0.40 -5.99
N ALA A 790 -17.20 -0.80 -5.55
CA ALA A 790 -16.00 -1.48 -6.02
C ALA A 790 -16.14 -1.88 -7.49
N VAL A 791 -17.31 -2.41 -7.88
CA VAL A 791 -17.67 -2.73 -9.27
C VAL A 791 -17.66 -1.47 -10.13
N LYS A 792 -18.35 -0.41 -9.68
CA LYS A 792 -18.41 0.88 -10.37
C LYS A 792 -17.02 1.47 -10.63
N LYS A 793 -16.15 1.42 -9.63
CA LYS A 793 -14.76 1.87 -9.75
C LYS A 793 -13.98 1.03 -10.77
N ALA A 794 -14.00 -0.30 -10.64
CA ALA A 794 -13.29 -1.19 -11.56
C ALA A 794 -13.75 -1.03 -13.01
N ALA A 795 -15.06 -0.89 -13.24
CA ALA A 795 -15.64 -0.64 -14.55
C ALA A 795 -15.25 0.74 -15.10
N THR A 796 -15.23 1.77 -14.26
CA THR A 796 -14.78 3.11 -14.64
C THR A 796 -13.31 3.08 -15.07
N ASP A 797 -12.44 2.41 -14.30
CA ASP A 797 -11.01 2.29 -14.59
C ASP A 797 -10.76 1.54 -15.92
N VAL A 798 -11.51 0.46 -16.18
CA VAL A 798 -11.44 -0.28 -17.44
C VAL A 798 -11.90 0.59 -18.62
N MET A 799 -13.00 1.34 -18.46
CA MET A 799 -13.54 2.20 -19.51
C MET A 799 -12.62 3.38 -19.80
N GLN A 800 -12.01 3.99 -18.78
CA GLN A 800 -10.97 4.99 -18.98
C GLN A 800 -9.78 4.40 -19.74
N THR A 801 -9.38 3.16 -19.45
CA THR A 801 -8.28 2.50 -20.17
C THR A 801 -8.64 2.28 -21.65
N LEU A 802 -9.89 1.94 -21.97
CA LEU A 802 -10.42 1.84 -23.34
C LEU A 802 -10.48 3.18 -24.08
N GLN A 803 -10.81 4.26 -23.35
CA GLN A 803 -11.05 5.59 -23.93
C GLN A 803 -9.79 6.45 -24.05
N LYS A 804 -8.86 6.36 -23.09
CA LYS A 804 -7.58 7.09 -23.08
C LYS A 804 -6.86 6.81 -24.39
N SER A 805 -6.62 7.85 -25.19
CA SER A 805 -5.73 7.79 -26.35
C SER A 805 -4.36 8.28 -25.91
N THR A 806 -3.43 7.37 -25.62
CA THR A 806 -2.07 7.78 -25.23
C THR A 806 -1.23 8.11 -26.46
N ALA A 807 -0.25 9.01 -26.32
CA ALA A 807 0.76 9.26 -27.35
C ALA A 807 1.63 8.01 -27.67
N GLY A 808 1.49 6.93 -26.89
CA GLY A 808 2.03 5.60 -27.12
C GLY A 808 1.04 4.59 -27.73
N ASP A 809 -0.23 4.93 -27.94
CA ASP A 809 -1.26 3.99 -28.42
C ASP A 809 -1.17 3.68 -29.91
N CYS A 810 -0.21 4.28 -30.63
CA CYS A 810 0.01 3.94 -32.03
C CYS A 810 0.45 2.46 -32.12
N PRO A 811 -0.34 1.56 -32.76
CA PRO A 811 0.04 0.15 -32.86
C PRO A 811 1.36 -0.04 -33.61
N TYR A 812 1.67 0.87 -34.55
CA TYR A 812 2.95 0.88 -35.25
C TYR A 812 4.13 1.21 -34.33
N MET A 813 3.98 2.18 -33.43
CA MET A 813 5.00 2.54 -32.44
C MET A 813 5.27 1.37 -31.49
N GLN A 814 4.22 0.74 -30.99
CA GLN A 814 4.35 -0.40 -30.07
C GLN A 814 5.08 -1.58 -30.73
N LYS A 815 4.74 -1.91 -31.99
CA LYS A 815 5.50 -2.91 -32.75
C LYS A 815 6.97 -2.51 -32.95
N CYS A 816 7.24 -1.25 -33.27
CA CYS A 816 8.62 -0.75 -33.39
C CYS A 816 9.37 -0.78 -32.05
N MET A 817 8.68 -0.55 -30.92
CA MET A 817 9.24 -0.68 -29.57
C MET A 817 9.63 -2.12 -29.27
N LYS A 818 8.78 -3.10 -29.61
CA LYS A 818 9.11 -4.52 -29.47
C LYS A 818 10.36 -4.89 -30.29
N PHE A 819 10.47 -4.38 -31.52
CA PHE A 819 11.69 -4.54 -32.30
C PHE A 819 12.90 -3.88 -31.61
N LYS A 820 12.81 -2.62 -31.16
CA LYS A 820 13.88 -1.93 -30.39
C LYS A 820 14.33 -2.79 -29.19
N THR A 821 13.40 -3.32 -28.40
CA THR A 821 13.71 -4.19 -27.26
C THR A 821 14.43 -5.47 -27.68
N SER A 822 14.05 -6.07 -28.81
CA SER A 822 14.73 -7.26 -29.34
C SER A 822 16.20 -7.01 -29.73
N LEU A 823 16.59 -5.75 -29.97
CA LEU A 823 17.97 -5.38 -30.27
C LEU A 823 18.90 -5.43 -29.05
N LYS A 824 18.33 -5.56 -27.83
CA LYS A 824 19.09 -5.63 -26.57
C LYS A 824 20.06 -4.45 -26.33
N LEU A 825 19.73 -3.27 -26.87
CA LEU A 825 20.48 -2.04 -26.63
C LEU A 825 20.25 -1.55 -25.19
N LYS A 826 21.27 -0.99 -24.55
CA LYS A 826 21.19 -0.50 -23.17
C LYS A 826 20.21 0.66 -23.05
N ASP A 827 19.27 0.59 -22.09
CA ASP A 827 18.28 1.65 -21.83
C ASP A 827 18.92 3.00 -21.50
N GLY A 828 20.15 2.98 -20.97
CA GLY A 828 20.93 4.18 -20.65
C GLY A 828 21.13 5.14 -21.83
N PHE A 829 21.06 4.66 -23.08
CA PHE A 829 21.19 5.49 -24.29
C PHE A 829 19.93 6.29 -24.62
N PHE A 830 18.75 5.90 -24.13
CA PHE A 830 17.48 6.43 -24.61
C PHE A 830 16.87 7.47 -23.67
N ASP A 831 16.08 8.37 -24.24
CA ASP A 831 15.23 9.32 -23.54
C ASP A 831 13.80 9.19 -24.06
N ASP A 832 13.05 8.26 -23.46
CA ASP A 832 11.75 7.84 -23.97
C ASP A 832 10.70 8.96 -23.96
N ARG A 833 10.94 10.05 -23.21
CA ARG A 833 10.07 11.25 -23.17
C ARG A 833 9.86 11.88 -24.53
N PHE A 834 10.82 11.70 -25.45
CA PHE A 834 10.81 12.34 -26.77
C PHE A 834 10.59 11.33 -27.91
N ASN A 835 10.18 10.10 -27.63
CA ASN A 835 9.86 9.13 -28.67
C ASN A 835 8.73 9.64 -29.57
N MET A 836 8.82 9.40 -30.88
CA MET A 836 7.86 9.94 -31.83
C MET A 836 7.54 8.95 -32.94
N CYS A 837 6.26 8.71 -33.20
CA CYS A 837 5.82 7.87 -34.30
C CYS A 837 5.53 8.74 -35.54
N TYR A 838 6.12 8.40 -36.67
CA TYR A 838 5.89 9.07 -37.95
C TYR A 838 5.13 8.17 -38.93
N CYS A 839 4.43 7.12 -38.47
CA CYS A 839 3.52 6.38 -39.34
C CYS A 839 2.49 7.33 -39.97
N ARG A 840 1.90 6.94 -41.12
CA ARG A 840 1.02 7.83 -41.88
C ARG A 840 -0.12 8.40 -41.03
N ASN A 841 -0.72 7.57 -40.17
CA ASN A 841 -1.80 7.99 -39.29
C ASN A 841 -1.35 9.03 -38.27
N CYS A 842 -0.23 8.78 -37.57
CA CYS A 842 0.30 9.72 -36.59
C CYS A 842 0.74 11.05 -37.22
N HIS A 843 1.39 10.97 -38.39
CA HIS A 843 1.80 12.14 -39.15
C HIS A 843 0.61 13.01 -39.57
N VAL A 844 -0.44 12.42 -40.16
CA VAL A 844 -1.67 13.13 -40.54
C VAL A 844 -2.38 13.69 -39.32
N SER A 845 -2.50 12.92 -38.23
CA SER A 845 -3.21 13.34 -37.02
C SER A 845 -2.59 14.58 -36.35
N ARG A 846 -1.28 14.77 -36.49
CA ARG A 846 -0.57 15.94 -35.95
C ARG A 846 -0.62 17.16 -36.86
N GLY A 847 -1.02 17.00 -38.13
CA GLY A 847 -0.96 18.07 -39.12
C GLY A 847 0.48 18.45 -39.51
N ASP A 848 1.42 17.52 -39.39
CA ASP A 848 2.83 17.74 -39.74
C ASP A 848 2.99 17.97 -41.27
N GLN A 849 3.98 18.79 -41.67
CA GLN A 849 4.39 18.91 -43.08
C GLN A 849 5.43 17.83 -43.43
N ASP A 850 5.54 17.44 -44.70
CA ASP A 850 6.54 16.46 -45.14
C ASP A 850 7.99 17.00 -45.00
N TYR A 851 8.19 18.32 -45.04
CA TYR A 851 9.51 18.97 -45.02
C TYR A 851 9.53 20.20 -44.11
N TYR A 852 10.67 20.43 -43.45
CA TYR A 852 10.90 21.59 -42.59
C TYR A 852 12.28 22.20 -42.84
N LYS A 853 12.46 23.44 -42.39
CA LYS A 853 13.75 24.14 -42.39
C LYS A 853 14.37 24.16 -41.00
N ARG A 854 15.69 23.97 -40.90
CA ARG A 854 16.45 24.13 -39.66
C ARG A 854 17.90 24.55 -39.91
N GLY A 855 18.52 25.14 -38.90
CA GLY A 855 19.92 25.54 -38.87
C GLY A 855 20.17 26.99 -39.30
N VAL A 856 21.43 27.40 -39.18
CA VAL A 856 21.92 28.73 -39.59
C VAL A 856 23.14 28.56 -40.50
N PRO A 857 23.04 28.84 -41.82
CA PRO A 857 21.82 29.22 -42.56
C PRO A 857 20.76 28.11 -42.55
N GLN A 858 19.50 28.43 -42.85
CA GLN A 858 18.46 27.41 -42.87
C GLN A 858 18.61 26.45 -44.06
N LYS A 859 18.48 25.14 -43.79
CA LYS A 859 18.39 24.08 -44.81
C LYS A 859 17.12 23.24 -44.63
N ASP A 860 16.55 22.81 -45.76
CA ASP A 860 15.42 21.89 -45.79
C ASP A 860 15.86 20.49 -45.31
N TYR A 861 14.97 19.76 -44.65
CA TYR A 861 15.08 18.32 -44.37
C TYR A 861 13.69 17.66 -44.42
N GLY A 862 13.64 16.38 -44.80
CA GLY A 862 12.39 15.60 -44.82
C GLY A 862 12.06 14.97 -43.47
N LEU A 863 10.79 14.97 -43.07
CA LEU A 863 10.35 14.18 -41.91
C LEU A 863 10.41 12.68 -42.23
N PRO A 864 10.73 11.81 -41.25
CA PRO A 864 10.83 10.37 -41.45
C PRO A 864 9.47 9.69 -41.51
N VAL A 865 8.59 10.12 -42.42
CA VAL A 865 7.24 9.55 -42.60
C VAL A 865 7.33 8.06 -42.90
N GLY A 866 6.57 7.26 -42.14
CA GLY A 866 6.61 5.80 -42.15
C GLY A 866 7.57 5.16 -41.15
N TRP A 867 8.28 5.94 -40.32
CA TRP A 867 9.23 5.42 -39.32
C TRP A 867 8.77 5.70 -37.89
N CYS A 868 9.42 5.09 -36.89
CA CYS A 868 9.35 5.48 -35.49
C CYS A 868 10.72 5.95 -35.01
N ARG A 869 10.77 7.09 -34.30
CA ARG A 869 11.97 7.59 -33.64
C ARG A 869 11.96 7.21 -32.17
N PHE A 870 13.00 6.50 -31.76
CA PHE A 870 13.39 6.31 -30.38
C PHE A 870 14.49 7.32 -30.05
N SER A 871 14.18 8.25 -29.16
CA SER A 871 15.06 9.38 -28.87
C SER A 871 16.26 8.95 -28.05
N LEU A 872 17.43 9.43 -28.44
CA LEU A 872 18.70 9.16 -27.78
C LEU A 872 19.07 10.34 -26.88
N LYS A 873 19.75 10.05 -25.77
CA LYS A 873 20.35 11.09 -24.93
C LYS A 873 21.44 11.79 -25.73
N VAL A 874 21.36 13.11 -25.76
CA VAL A 874 22.39 13.95 -26.38
C VAL A 874 23.48 14.30 -25.37
N PRO A 875 24.75 14.47 -25.81
CA PRO A 875 25.82 14.90 -24.92
C PRO A 875 25.61 16.36 -24.47
N PRO A 876 26.10 16.76 -23.27
CA PRO A 876 25.96 18.14 -22.77
C PRO A 876 26.44 19.23 -23.74
N ARG A 877 27.47 18.92 -24.56
CA ARG A 877 27.98 19.83 -25.61
C ARG A 877 26.92 20.21 -26.65
N ALA A 878 25.88 19.41 -26.84
CA ALA A 878 24.79 19.72 -27.78
C ALA A 878 24.05 21.01 -27.39
N THR A 879 23.81 21.19 -26.09
CA THR A 879 23.19 22.42 -25.55
C THR A 879 24.15 23.60 -25.66
N ALA A 880 25.41 23.41 -25.26
CA ALA A 880 26.43 24.47 -25.29
C ALA A 880 26.70 24.99 -26.72
N LEU A 881 26.55 24.13 -27.73
CA LEU A 881 26.74 24.48 -29.14
C LEU A 881 25.43 24.91 -29.84
N GLU A 882 24.33 25.02 -29.10
CA GLU A 882 22.99 25.39 -29.61
C GLU A 882 22.57 24.54 -30.83
N VAL A 883 22.87 23.24 -30.77
CA VAL A 883 22.76 22.32 -31.91
C VAL A 883 21.32 22.22 -32.43
N PHE A 884 20.35 22.24 -31.52
CA PHE A 884 18.93 22.12 -31.86
C PHE A 884 18.39 23.29 -32.70
N GLN A 885 19.04 24.46 -32.63
CA GLN A 885 18.66 25.67 -33.37
C GLN A 885 19.59 25.90 -34.57
N LYS A 886 20.90 25.78 -34.35
CA LYS A 886 21.93 26.22 -35.31
C LYS A 886 22.36 25.15 -36.31
N TRP A 887 22.18 23.86 -36.03
CA TRP A 887 22.70 22.79 -36.89
C TRP A 887 21.64 22.20 -37.83
N HIS A 888 22.08 21.63 -38.95
CA HIS A 888 21.19 21.01 -39.93
C HIS A 888 20.80 19.60 -39.50
N VAL A 889 19.61 19.15 -39.91
CA VAL A 889 19.14 17.78 -39.67
C VAL A 889 19.53 16.89 -40.86
N ALA A 890 20.00 15.69 -40.57
CA ALA A 890 20.26 14.67 -41.57
C ALA A 890 20.01 13.25 -41.02
N PHE A 891 20.14 12.27 -41.90
CA PHE A 891 19.88 10.86 -41.65
C PHE A 891 21.05 10.01 -42.13
N HIS A 892 21.34 8.93 -41.41
CA HIS A 892 22.34 7.94 -41.76
C HIS A 892 21.73 6.53 -41.68
N GLY A 893 21.60 5.86 -42.82
CA GLY A 893 21.17 4.45 -42.85
C GLY A 893 22.24 3.55 -42.26
N THR A 894 21.85 2.52 -41.49
CA THR A 894 22.81 1.59 -40.91
C THR A 894 22.24 0.18 -40.79
N THR A 895 23.01 -0.73 -40.19
CA THR A 895 22.61 -2.13 -39.94
C THR A 895 22.35 -2.34 -38.46
N VAL A 896 21.50 -3.31 -38.12
CA VAL A 896 21.23 -3.68 -36.72
C VAL A 896 22.52 -4.00 -35.95
N GLY A 897 23.43 -4.76 -36.55
CA GLY A 897 24.70 -5.14 -35.90
C GLY A 897 25.66 -3.98 -35.63
N ALA A 898 25.50 -2.83 -36.30
CA ALA A 898 26.36 -1.67 -36.10
C ALA A 898 25.86 -0.71 -35.01
N LEU A 899 24.60 -0.84 -34.56
CA LEU A 899 23.97 0.12 -33.67
C LEU A 899 24.69 0.24 -32.33
N GLU A 900 25.02 -0.88 -31.68
CA GLU A 900 25.66 -0.85 -30.36
C GLU A 900 27.03 -0.16 -30.42
N SER A 901 27.86 -0.45 -31.42
CA SER A 901 29.15 0.21 -31.62
C SER A 901 29.01 1.72 -31.86
N ILE A 902 28.01 2.15 -32.63
CA ILE A 902 27.77 3.58 -32.88
C ILE A 902 27.28 4.27 -31.61
N LEU A 903 26.38 3.65 -30.84
CA LEU A 903 25.85 4.24 -29.61
C LEU A 903 26.91 4.29 -28.50
N ASN A 904 27.79 3.28 -28.40
CA ASN A 904 28.90 3.27 -27.45
C ASN A 904 29.93 4.38 -27.72
N THR A 905 30.19 4.71 -28.99
CA THR A 905 31.12 5.78 -29.37
C THR A 905 30.49 7.17 -29.31
N GLY A 906 29.17 7.27 -29.53
CA GLY A 906 28.45 8.54 -29.56
C GLY A 906 28.76 9.42 -30.78
N ASP A 907 29.46 8.88 -31.78
CA ASP A 907 29.78 9.53 -33.05
C ASP A 907 29.66 8.53 -34.22
N LEU A 908 29.55 9.04 -35.45
CA LEU A 908 29.67 8.21 -36.65
C LEU A 908 31.14 8.08 -37.01
N ILE A 909 31.71 6.91 -36.79
CA ILE A 909 33.10 6.58 -37.16
C ILE A 909 33.18 6.18 -38.64
N LYS A 910 34.26 6.60 -39.32
CA LYS A 910 34.52 6.34 -40.74
C LYS A 910 35.42 5.12 -40.93
N ALA A 911 35.44 4.60 -42.16
CA ALA A 911 36.37 3.54 -42.53
C ALA A 911 37.83 4.02 -42.30
N GLY A 912 38.60 3.22 -41.57
CA GLY A 912 39.95 3.55 -41.09
C GLY A 912 40.03 3.96 -39.61
N ASP A 913 38.91 4.28 -38.95
CA ASP A 913 38.91 4.60 -37.52
C ASP A 913 39.01 3.35 -36.65
N LYS A 914 39.52 3.52 -35.43
CA LYS A 914 39.50 2.46 -34.40
C LYS A 914 38.23 2.54 -33.57
N THR A 915 37.59 1.39 -33.35
CA THR A 915 36.46 1.25 -32.43
C THR A 915 36.94 1.31 -30.97
N MET A 916 36.00 1.40 -30.02
CA MET A 916 36.29 1.29 -28.58
C MET A 916 36.94 -0.04 -28.19
N GLU A 917 36.77 -1.07 -29.02
CA GLU A 917 37.34 -2.41 -28.84
C GLU A 917 38.74 -2.53 -29.48
N GLY A 918 39.24 -1.46 -30.11
CA GLY A 918 40.57 -1.39 -30.73
C GLY A 918 40.64 -1.92 -32.16
N SER A 919 39.56 -2.50 -32.69
CA SER A 919 39.46 -2.97 -34.08
C SER A 919 39.36 -1.79 -35.06
N THR A 920 39.96 -1.91 -36.25
CA THR A 920 39.88 -0.87 -37.29
C THR A 920 38.68 -1.13 -38.20
N LEU A 921 37.85 -0.12 -38.41
CA LEU A 921 36.66 -0.23 -39.25
C LEU A 921 37.05 -0.30 -40.74
N SER A 922 36.64 -1.37 -41.42
CA SER A 922 36.86 -1.53 -42.86
C SER A 922 35.72 -0.96 -43.70
N GLU A 923 36.00 -0.68 -44.98
CA GLU A 923 34.99 -0.31 -45.97
C GLU A 923 34.00 -1.46 -46.17
N ARG A 924 32.69 -1.17 -46.12
CA ARG A 924 31.63 -2.19 -46.22
C ARG A 924 31.49 -2.73 -47.65
N ASP A 925 31.08 -3.98 -47.78
CA ASP A 925 30.78 -4.59 -49.09
C ASP A 925 29.59 -3.89 -49.77
N GLY A 926 29.74 -3.60 -51.07
CA GLY A 926 28.78 -2.82 -51.87
C GLY A 926 29.06 -1.30 -51.90
N HIS A 927 30.06 -0.81 -51.16
CA HIS A 927 30.58 0.55 -51.27
C HIS A 927 31.89 0.59 -52.06
N TYR A 928 32.24 1.77 -52.60
CA TYR A 928 33.57 1.99 -53.18
C TYR A 928 34.64 1.69 -52.13
N LYS A 929 35.63 0.89 -52.50
CA LYS A 929 36.82 0.56 -51.73
C LYS A 929 38.01 1.29 -52.34
N ASP A 930 39.08 1.48 -51.57
CA ASP A 930 40.31 2.08 -52.08
C ASP A 930 40.83 1.39 -53.36
N SER A 931 40.51 0.11 -53.55
CA SER A 931 40.87 -0.68 -54.75
C SER A 931 40.05 -0.38 -56.02
N TRP A 932 38.88 0.27 -55.94
CA TRP A 932 37.94 0.41 -57.07
C TRP A 932 37.05 1.67 -57.02
N LYS A 933 37.52 2.76 -56.40
CA LYS A 933 36.79 4.03 -56.32
C LYS A 933 36.99 4.93 -57.56
N PRO A 934 36.03 5.80 -57.91
CA PRO A 934 36.22 6.82 -58.95
C PRO A 934 37.40 7.74 -58.63
N ALA A 935 38.09 8.25 -59.67
CA ALA A 935 39.23 9.15 -59.50
C ALA A 935 38.83 10.40 -58.68
N GLY A 936 39.54 10.67 -57.59
CA GLY A 936 39.26 11.77 -56.67
C GLY A 936 38.18 11.50 -55.61
N PHE A 937 37.57 10.31 -55.59
CA PHE A 937 36.63 9.90 -54.54
C PHE A 937 37.38 9.48 -53.26
N ASP A 938 36.92 9.93 -52.10
CA ASP A 938 37.49 9.57 -50.81
C ASP A 938 36.51 8.69 -50.04
N THR A 939 36.91 7.45 -49.80
CA THR A 939 36.11 6.42 -49.12
C THR A 939 36.12 6.58 -47.60
N LYS A 940 37.02 7.41 -47.05
CA LYS A 940 37.21 7.63 -45.62
C LYS A 940 36.36 8.81 -45.14
N GLN A 941 35.07 8.75 -45.43
CA GLN A 941 34.09 9.78 -45.09
C GLN A 941 32.81 9.16 -44.51
N VAL A 942 32.12 9.95 -43.70
CA VAL A 942 30.77 9.66 -43.23
C VAL A 942 29.78 10.26 -44.21
N PHE A 943 28.87 9.42 -44.72
CA PHE A 943 27.80 9.83 -45.62
C PHE A 943 26.48 9.94 -44.86
N VAL A 944 25.77 11.06 -45.05
CA VAL A 944 24.46 11.36 -44.48
C VAL A 944 23.57 11.99 -45.55
N SER A 945 22.27 12.13 -45.30
CA SER A 945 21.34 12.75 -46.25
C SER A 945 20.29 13.59 -45.54
N PRO A 946 19.82 14.72 -46.12
CA PRO A 946 18.65 15.44 -45.61
C PRO A 946 17.33 14.69 -45.88
N SER A 947 17.37 13.60 -46.66
CA SER A 947 16.22 12.76 -46.99
C SER A 947 16.32 11.38 -46.35
N ILE A 948 15.33 11.03 -45.54
CA ILE A 948 15.16 9.66 -45.03
C ILE A 948 14.76 8.67 -46.13
N HIS A 949 14.15 9.13 -47.24
CA HIS A 949 13.83 8.26 -48.37
C HIS A 949 15.11 7.77 -49.05
N TYR A 950 16.15 8.62 -49.08
CA TYR A 950 17.47 8.26 -49.53
C TYR A 950 18.21 7.37 -48.51
N ALA A 951 18.39 7.86 -47.28
CA ALA A 951 19.12 7.15 -46.22
C ALA A 951 18.46 5.82 -45.81
N GLY A 952 17.16 5.66 -46.06
CA GLY A 952 16.39 4.45 -45.77
C GLY A 952 16.39 3.40 -46.88
N LEU A 953 17.10 3.63 -48.00
CA LEU A 953 17.24 2.63 -49.06
C LEU A 953 17.97 1.38 -48.56
N PRO A 954 17.66 0.19 -49.08
CA PRO A 954 18.31 -1.06 -48.66
C PRO A 954 19.83 -1.06 -48.78
N ALA A 955 20.40 -0.24 -49.68
CA ALA A 955 21.84 -0.05 -49.82
C ALA A 955 22.50 0.58 -48.58
N TYR A 956 21.75 1.40 -47.81
CA TYR A 956 22.25 2.10 -46.63
C TYR A 956 21.63 1.57 -45.34
N ALA A 957 20.31 1.37 -45.32
CA ALA A 957 19.56 0.78 -44.22
C ALA A 957 19.23 -0.68 -44.53
N LYS A 958 20.17 -1.60 -44.24
CA LYS A 958 20.04 -3.02 -44.57
C LYS A 958 18.86 -3.66 -43.85
N THR A 959 18.02 -4.38 -44.60
CA THR A 959 16.86 -5.09 -44.05
C THR A 959 17.30 -6.24 -43.14
N SER A 960 16.60 -6.40 -42.02
CA SER A 960 16.68 -7.53 -41.09
C SER A 960 15.30 -8.16 -40.92
N SER A 961 15.23 -9.43 -40.52
CA SER A 961 13.96 -10.11 -40.27
C SER A 961 13.59 -10.00 -38.79
N PHE A 962 12.35 -9.65 -38.49
CA PHE A 962 11.82 -9.60 -37.13
C PHE A 962 10.52 -10.38 -37.06
N ARG A 963 10.44 -11.39 -36.18
CA ARG A 963 9.20 -12.13 -35.93
C ARG A 963 8.53 -11.56 -34.69
N HIS A 964 7.26 -11.19 -34.81
CA HIS A 964 6.45 -10.75 -33.69
C HIS A 964 5.07 -11.36 -33.82
N ARG A 965 4.68 -12.14 -32.80
CA ARG A 965 3.53 -13.04 -32.86
C ARG A 965 3.63 -14.01 -34.05
N ASP A 966 2.53 -14.21 -34.77
CA ASP A 966 2.43 -15.08 -35.94
C ASP A 966 2.89 -14.40 -37.24
N LYS A 967 3.47 -13.20 -37.16
CA LYS A 967 3.84 -12.39 -38.32
C LYS A 967 5.35 -12.17 -38.41
N THR A 968 5.84 -12.08 -39.64
CA THR A 968 7.24 -11.73 -39.94
C THR A 968 7.29 -10.36 -40.58
N TYR A 969 8.25 -9.55 -40.15
CA TYR A 969 8.46 -8.19 -40.58
C TYR A 969 9.86 -8.02 -41.18
N GLU A 970 9.95 -7.23 -42.23
CA GLU A 970 11.18 -6.59 -42.69
C GLU A 970 11.43 -5.34 -41.84
N ALA A 971 12.56 -5.34 -41.14
CA ALA A 971 12.96 -4.26 -40.26
C ALA A 971 14.19 -3.52 -40.81
N LYS A 972 14.10 -2.18 -40.87
CA LYS A 972 15.20 -1.28 -41.25
C LYS A 972 15.49 -0.31 -40.12
N VAL A 973 16.76 0.06 -39.98
CA VAL A 973 17.23 1.02 -38.97
C VAL A 973 18.03 2.14 -39.61
N ALA A 974 17.83 3.36 -39.12
CA ALA A 974 18.60 4.54 -39.49
C ALA A 974 18.81 5.44 -38.26
N LEU A 975 19.75 6.36 -38.34
CA LEU A 975 20.06 7.32 -37.28
C LEU A 975 19.67 8.72 -37.75
N GLN A 976 18.92 9.43 -36.92
CA GLN A 976 18.61 10.84 -37.09
C GLN A 976 19.62 11.67 -36.30
N LEU A 977 20.22 12.66 -36.96
CA LEU A 977 21.36 13.41 -36.43
C LEU A 977 21.30 14.89 -36.78
N TYR A 978 22.06 15.67 -36.02
CA TYR A 978 22.43 17.04 -36.36
C TYR A 978 23.85 17.07 -36.92
N ILE A 979 24.08 17.86 -37.96
CA ILE A 979 25.39 18.10 -38.57
C ILE A 979 25.70 19.59 -38.66
N LYS A 980 26.93 19.97 -38.30
CA LYS A 980 27.34 21.38 -38.23
C LYS A 980 27.35 22.04 -39.62
N PRO A 981 26.72 23.22 -39.80
CA PRO A 981 26.79 23.96 -41.06
C PRO A 981 28.24 24.29 -41.44
N GLY A 982 28.57 24.17 -42.73
CA GLY A 982 29.94 24.31 -43.23
C GLY A 982 30.86 23.14 -42.86
N SER A 983 30.35 22.08 -42.22
CA SER A 983 31.14 20.91 -41.85
C SER A 983 31.20 19.79 -42.88
N TYR A 984 30.39 19.87 -43.93
CA TYR A 984 30.13 18.78 -44.88
C TYR A 984 30.06 19.31 -46.32
N LYS A 985 30.26 18.40 -47.28
CA LYS A 985 30.10 18.64 -48.73
C LYS A 985 28.72 18.14 -49.17
N VAL A 986 28.13 18.83 -50.15
CA VAL A 986 26.88 18.42 -50.80
C VAL A 986 27.24 17.80 -52.15
N GLY A 987 26.71 16.62 -52.43
CA GLY A 987 27.03 15.84 -53.62
C GLY A 987 25.83 15.10 -54.20
N ALA A 988 26.07 14.53 -55.38
CA ALA A 988 25.07 13.80 -56.12
C ALA A 988 24.87 12.38 -55.57
N SER A 989 23.68 11.83 -55.82
CA SER A 989 23.32 10.46 -55.49
C SER A 989 24.31 9.46 -56.08
N THR A 990 24.84 8.58 -55.24
CA THR A 990 25.68 7.44 -55.64
C THR A 990 24.88 6.16 -55.94
N VAL A 991 23.55 6.18 -55.81
CA VAL A 991 22.68 5.05 -56.19
C VAL A 991 22.07 5.23 -57.58
N ALA A 992 21.83 4.12 -58.28
CA ALA A 992 21.28 4.10 -59.63
C ALA A 992 19.85 4.67 -59.74
N ARG A 993 19.08 4.69 -58.63
CA ARG A 993 17.73 5.25 -58.60
C ARG A 993 17.75 6.77 -58.61
N LYS A 994 16.93 7.37 -59.47
CA LYS A 994 16.79 8.82 -59.66
C LYS A 994 15.45 9.34 -59.12
N ASN A 995 15.39 10.63 -58.77
CA ASN A 995 14.20 11.34 -58.26
C ASN A 995 13.58 10.69 -57.01
N LEU A 996 14.43 10.35 -56.03
CA LEU A 996 14.03 9.60 -54.83
C LEU A 996 13.21 10.42 -53.83
N ASP A 997 13.36 11.73 -53.83
CA ASP A 997 12.70 12.66 -52.92
C ASP A 997 12.09 13.81 -53.73
N LYS A 998 10.93 14.32 -53.30
CA LYS A 998 10.21 15.37 -54.02
C LYS A 998 10.84 16.74 -53.84
N ARG A 999 11.59 16.95 -52.76
CA ARG A 999 12.18 18.24 -52.39
C ARG A 999 13.65 18.35 -52.75
N PHE A 1000 14.40 17.25 -52.68
CA PHE A 1000 15.84 17.23 -52.94
C PHE A 1000 16.14 16.64 -54.31
N SER A 1001 16.88 17.38 -55.14
CA SER A 1001 17.36 16.85 -56.42
C SER A 1001 18.43 15.78 -56.21
N ASP A 1002 18.61 14.88 -57.19
CA ASP A 1002 19.65 13.87 -57.14
C ASP A 1002 21.07 14.46 -57.12
N SER A 1003 21.23 15.76 -57.36
CA SER A 1003 22.52 16.46 -57.33
C SER A 1003 22.94 16.95 -55.93
N GLU A 1004 22.02 16.93 -54.96
CA GLU A 1004 22.24 17.51 -53.62
C GLU A 1004 21.84 16.62 -52.43
N ILE A 1005 21.36 15.41 -52.72
CA ILE A 1005 20.74 14.50 -51.74
C ILE A 1005 21.75 13.73 -50.88
N GLU A 1006 23.03 13.69 -51.27
CA GLU A 1006 24.09 13.00 -50.52
C GLU A 1006 25.05 14.02 -49.90
N TRP A 1007 25.25 13.96 -48.58
CA TRP A 1007 26.17 14.83 -47.86
C TRP A 1007 27.32 14.00 -47.27
N SER A 1008 28.55 14.50 -47.36
CA SER A 1008 29.72 13.79 -46.83
C SER A 1008 30.59 14.66 -45.92
N THR A 1009 31.19 14.06 -44.90
CA THR A 1009 32.16 14.72 -44.03
C THR A 1009 33.25 13.75 -43.58
N ASP A 1010 34.47 14.26 -43.48
CA ASP A 1010 35.65 13.56 -42.97
C ASP A 1010 36.00 13.98 -41.53
N ARG A 1011 35.26 14.94 -40.95
CA ARG A 1011 35.52 15.53 -39.64
C ARG A 1011 34.78 14.80 -38.51
N HIS A 1012 35.47 14.62 -37.37
CA HIS A 1012 34.88 14.13 -36.12
C HIS A 1012 34.23 15.24 -35.30
N GLY A 1013 33.28 14.87 -34.43
CA GLY A 1013 32.67 15.79 -33.47
C GLY A 1013 31.73 16.84 -34.09
N VAL A 1014 31.56 16.84 -35.42
CA VAL A 1014 30.62 17.72 -36.15
C VAL A 1014 29.24 17.09 -36.37
N ILE A 1015 29.04 15.88 -35.83
CA ILE A 1015 27.77 15.16 -35.83
C ILE A 1015 27.32 14.94 -34.38
N ILE A 1016 26.01 15.05 -34.16
CA ILE A 1016 25.35 14.62 -32.92
C ILE A 1016 24.13 13.78 -33.29
N VAL A 1017 24.19 12.48 -32.99
CA VAL A 1017 23.07 11.56 -33.18
C VAL A 1017 22.08 11.76 -32.04
N TYR A 1018 20.78 11.88 -32.34
CA TYR A 1018 19.74 12.14 -31.35
C TYR A 1018 18.50 11.24 -31.48
N GLY A 1019 18.41 10.41 -32.51
CA GLY A 1019 17.32 9.47 -32.65
C GLY A 1019 17.70 8.20 -33.40
N LEU A 1020 17.25 7.06 -32.89
CA LEU A 1020 17.20 5.80 -33.61
C LEU A 1020 15.87 5.70 -34.34
N LEU A 1021 15.90 5.62 -35.67
CA LEU A 1021 14.74 5.40 -36.50
C LEU A 1021 14.57 3.90 -36.79
N VAL A 1022 13.35 3.41 -36.61
CA VAL A 1022 12.93 2.03 -36.92
C VAL A 1022 11.78 2.07 -37.92
N LYS A 1023 11.87 1.25 -38.96
CA LYS A 1023 10.78 0.98 -39.89
C LYS A 1023 10.54 -0.52 -39.95
N LEU A 1024 9.29 -0.93 -39.74
CA LEU A 1024 8.79 -2.28 -39.95
C LEU A 1024 7.83 -2.30 -41.14
N GLU A 1025 8.01 -3.27 -42.04
CA GLU A 1025 7.14 -3.59 -43.17
C GLU A 1025 6.76 -5.08 -43.03
N GLU A 1026 5.48 -5.44 -43.07
CA GLU A 1026 5.06 -6.85 -42.96
C GLU A 1026 5.46 -7.62 -44.23
N LYS A 1027 5.96 -8.85 -44.07
CA LYS A 1027 6.31 -9.73 -45.20
C LYS A 1027 5.11 -10.40 -45.83
#